data_AF-A0A0M5LHS1-F1
#
_entry.id   AF-A0A0M5LHS1-F1
#
_cell.length_a   1.000
_cell.length_b   1.000
_cell.length_c   1.000
_cell.angle_alpha   90.00
_cell.angle_beta   90.00
_cell.angle_gamma   90.00
#
_symmetry.space_group_name_H-M   'P 1'
#
loop_
_entity.id
_entity.type
_entity.pdbx_description
1 polymer ?
#
loop_
_entity_poly.entity_id
_entity_poly.type
_entity_poly.pdbx_seq_one_letter_code
_entity_poly.pdbx_strand_id
1 'polypeptide(L)'
;MRPRATTICSLFFLLQVLAEPAKNSDFYLPGDYLLGGLFTLHANMKGIVHLDYLQVPMCKEYETKVIGYNLMQAMRFAVEEINNDSSLLPDVLLGYEMVDVCYVSNNVQPVLYFLAQEDDLLPIQENYSNYVPRVVAVIGPDNSDAVMTVANFLSLFLLPQITYSAISDELRDKVRFPALLRTAPSADHHIEAMVQLMLYFHWNWIIVLVSGDTYGRDNGQLLGDRLARGDICIAFQETLPTVQPNQNMTSEERQRLVTIVDKLQQSTARVVVVFSPDLTLYNFFNEVLRQNFTGAVWIASESWAIDPVLHNLTELRHMGTFLGITIQSVPIPGFSEFRVRDPQAGPPPLSRSSQRSTCNQECDSCLNGTLSFDNVLRLSGERVVYSVYSAVYAVAHALHSLLGCDHGTCTKKEVYPWQLLKEIWKVNFTLLDHQISFDPQGDMALHLEIVQWQWGLSQNPFQSVASYYPLQRQLKKIQDISWHTINNTIPVSMCSKRCQSGQKKKPVGIHICCFECIDCLPGTFLNQTEDEYECQACPSNEWSHQSEASCFKRRLAFLEWHEAPTIVVALLAALGFLSTLAILVIFWRHFQTPMVRSAGGPMCFLMLTLLLVAYMVVPVYVGPPKVSTCFCRQALFPLCFTICISCIAVRSFQIVCVFKMASRFPRAYSYWVRYQGPYVSMAFITVLKMVTVVIGMLATGLNPTTRIDPDDPKIMIVSCNPNYRNSLFFNTSLDLLLSVVGFSFAYMGKELPTNYNEAKFITLSMTFYFTSSVSLCTFMSAYNGVLVTIMDLLVTVLNLLAISLGYFGPKCYMILFYPERNTPAYFNSMIQGYTMRRD
;
A
#
# COMPACT_ATOMS: atom_id res chain seq x y z
N MET A 1 27.93 -100.39 -55.83
CA MET A 1 28.19 -98.93 -55.78
C MET A 1 26.93 -98.18 -56.15
N ARG A 2 26.21 -97.72 -55.13
CA ARG A 2 25.07 -96.79 -55.11
C ARG A 2 25.02 -96.24 -53.66
N PRO A 3 24.31 -95.14 -53.37
CA PRO A 3 24.89 -93.95 -52.73
C PRO A 3 24.26 -93.67 -51.35
N ARG A 4 24.72 -92.62 -50.65
CA ARG A 4 23.86 -91.80 -49.77
C ARG A 4 24.53 -90.47 -49.38
N ALA A 5 24.21 -89.45 -50.16
CA ALA A 5 24.22 -88.06 -49.74
C ALA A 5 22.89 -87.80 -49.02
N THR A 6 22.91 -87.68 -47.68
CA THR A 6 21.70 -87.31 -46.90
C THR A 6 21.99 -86.66 -45.55
N THR A 7 23.20 -86.14 -45.30
CA THR A 7 23.58 -85.67 -43.96
C THR A 7 24.01 -84.20 -43.89
N ILE A 8 23.91 -83.43 -44.98
CA ILE A 8 24.34 -82.03 -45.01
C ILE A 8 23.16 -81.04 -45.08
N CYS A 9 21.94 -81.46 -45.45
CA CYS A 9 20.77 -80.57 -45.45
C CYS A 9 20.14 -80.36 -44.06
N SER A 10 20.36 -81.24 -43.09
CA SER A 10 19.72 -81.15 -41.77
C SER A 10 20.45 -80.21 -40.80
N LEU A 11 21.72 -79.89 -41.03
CA LEU A 11 22.44 -78.89 -40.22
C LEU A 11 22.12 -77.44 -40.61
N PHE A 12 21.76 -77.17 -41.87
CA PHE A 12 21.35 -75.83 -42.29
C PHE A 12 19.95 -75.46 -41.76
N PHE A 13 19.05 -76.43 -41.64
CA PHE A 13 17.72 -76.22 -41.03
C PHE A 13 17.76 -76.12 -39.50
N LEU A 14 18.71 -76.79 -38.81
CA LEU A 14 18.87 -76.67 -37.36
C LEU A 14 19.58 -75.38 -36.92
N LEU A 15 20.41 -74.78 -37.78
CA LEU A 15 21.04 -73.47 -37.51
C LEU A 15 20.09 -72.28 -37.73
N GLN A 16 18.98 -72.45 -38.46
CA GLN A 16 17.93 -71.42 -38.55
C GLN A 16 16.94 -71.45 -37.38
N VAL A 17 16.90 -72.52 -36.58
CA VAL A 17 16.01 -72.65 -35.40
C VAL A 17 16.69 -72.18 -34.10
N LEU A 18 17.99 -71.87 -34.13
CA LEU A 18 18.78 -71.32 -33.01
C LEU A 18 19.20 -69.86 -33.20
N ALA A 19 18.60 -69.14 -34.17
CA ALA A 19 18.64 -67.69 -34.14
C ALA A 19 17.63 -67.22 -33.08
N GLU A 20 18.13 -66.90 -31.88
CA GLU A 20 17.35 -66.08 -30.95
C GLU A 20 16.82 -64.86 -31.72
N PRO A 21 15.53 -64.53 -31.63
CA PRO A 21 15.02 -63.29 -32.19
C PRO A 21 15.80 -62.15 -31.54
N ALA A 22 16.57 -61.41 -32.33
CA ALA A 22 17.22 -60.21 -31.86
C ALA A 22 16.11 -59.22 -31.47
N LYS A 23 16.01 -58.88 -30.18
CA LYS A 23 15.11 -57.82 -29.73
C LYS A 23 15.51 -56.54 -30.49
N ASN A 24 14.55 -55.91 -31.17
CA ASN A 24 14.77 -54.58 -31.73
C ASN A 24 15.17 -53.65 -30.58
N SER A 25 16.27 -52.91 -30.75
CA SER A 25 16.69 -51.93 -29.75
C SER A 25 15.71 -50.77 -29.76
N ASP A 26 15.13 -50.43 -28.60
CA ASP A 26 14.28 -49.23 -28.45
C ASP A 26 15.01 -47.94 -28.86
N PHE A 27 16.36 -47.97 -28.87
CA PHE A 27 17.22 -46.83 -29.10
C PHE A 27 17.57 -46.59 -30.58
N TYR A 28 17.27 -47.54 -31.48
CA TYR A 28 17.68 -47.43 -32.88
C TYR A 28 16.60 -47.94 -33.84
N LEU A 29 16.29 -47.12 -34.84
CA LEU A 29 15.48 -47.49 -35.99
C LEU A 29 16.18 -47.02 -37.27
N PRO A 30 16.50 -47.93 -38.22
CA PRO A 30 17.09 -47.53 -39.50
C PRO A 30 16.09 -46.73 -40.35
N GLY A 31 16.60 -45.77 -41.11
CA GLY A 31 15.84 -44.97 -42.06
C GLY A 31 16.75 -44.30 -43.09
N ASP A 32 16.16 -43.66 -44.10
CA ASP A 32 16.89 -42.86 -45.11
C ASP A 32 17.54 -41.62 -44.48
N TYR A 33 16.90 -41.04 -43.46
CA TYR A 33 17.44 -39.93 -42.67
C TYR A 33 17.29 -40.26 -41.18
N LEU A 34 18.35 -40.10 -40.41
CA LEU A 34 18.35 -40.42 -38.97
C LEU A 34 18.20 -39.16 -38.12
N LEU A 35 17.36 -39.23 -37.10
CA LEU A 35 17.28 -38.24 -36.03
C LEU A 35 18.09 -38.68 -34.81
N GLY A 36 18.93 -37.80 -34.27
CA GLY A 36 19.58 -38.01 -32.99
C GLY A 36 18.62 -37.69 -31.84
N GLY A 37 18.54 -38.53 -30.81
CA GLY A 37 17.76 -38.26 -29.60
C GLY A 37 18.63 -38.29 -28.35
N LEU A 38 18.53 -37.26 -27.51
CA LEU A 38 19.20 -37.17 -26.22
C LEU A 38 18.15 -37.10 -25.13
N PHE A 39 18.00 -38.18 -24.35
CA PHE A 39 16.98 -38.29 -23.30
C PHE A 39 17.61 -38.70 -21.97
N THR A 40 17.11 -38.14 -20.88
CA THR A 40 17.57 -38.47 -19.52
C THR A 40 16.71 -39.61 -18.97
N LEU A 41 17.04 -40.86 -19.30
CA LEU A 41 16.26 -42.05 -18.86
C LEU A 41 16.61 -42.49 -17.45
N HIS A 42 17.85 -42.25 -17.04
CA HIS A 42 18.28 -42.48 -15.68
C HIS A 42 18.75 -41.19 -15.01
N ALA A 43 18.48 -41.06 -13.71
CA ALA A 43 18.89 -39.95 -12.86
C ALA A 43 18.98 -40.44 -11.41
N ASN A 44 19.74 -39.75 -10.55
CA ASN A 44 20.11 -40.20 -9.19
C ASN A 44 20.93 -41.49 -9.14
N MET A 45 22.08 -41.49 -8.48
CA MET A 45 22.93 -42.67 -8.45
C MET A 45 22.41 -43.74 -7.48
N LYS A 46 22.45 -45.02 -7.88
CA LYS A 46 22.00 -46.15 -7.06
C LYS A 46 22.96 -46.50 -5.91
N GLY A 47 24.17 -45.92 -5.87
CA GLY A 47 25.17 -46.16 -4.83
C GLY A 47 26.47 -45.36 -5.02
N ILE A 48 27.44 -45.51 -4.11
CA ILE A 48 28.75 -44.83 -4.19
C ILE A 48 29.65 -45.59 -5.17
N VAL A 49 29.91 -45.05 -6.36
CA VAL A 49 31.03 -45.50 -7.18
C VAL A 49 32.18 -44.52 -6.99
N HIS A 50 33.27 -45.01 -6.40
CA HIS A 50 34.55 -44.31 -6.40
C HIS A 50 35.07 -44.26 -7.83
N LEU A 51 34.78 -43.17 -8.54
CA LEU A 51 35.52 -42.84 -9.76
C LEU A 51 36.89 -42.31 -9.33
N ASP A 52 37.83 -43.22 -9.07
CA ASP A 52 39.24 -42.89 -8.82
C ASP A 52 39.95 -42.38 -10.10
N TYR A 53 39.23 -42.23 -11.22
CA TYR A 53 39.72 -41.73 -12.51
C TYR A 53 38.59 -41.08 -13.35
N LEU A 54 38.98 -40.23 -14.31
CA LEU A 54 38.06 -39.56 -15.24
C LEU A 54 37.47 -40.57 -16.24
N GLN A 55 36.30 -41.12 -15.94
CA GLN A 55 35.53 -41.99 -16.84
C GLN A 55 34.13 -41.41 -17.08
N VAL A 56 33.57 -41.64 -18.27
CA VAL A 56 32.16 -41.34 -18.57
C VAL A 56 31.27 -42.29 -17.75
N PRO A 57 30.37 -41.79 -16.87
CA PRO A 57 29.45 -42.60 -16.11
C PRO A 57 28.58 -43.53 -16.97
N MET A 58 28.37 -44.77 -16.51
CA MET A 58 27.40 -45.67 -17.14
C MET A 58 26.00 -45.41 -16.57
N CYS A 59 25.04 -45.09 -17.42
CA CYS A 59 23.71 -44.65 -16.96
C CYS A 59 22.91 -45.71 -16.20
N LYS A 60 23.21 -47.01 -16.41
CA LYS A 60 22.61 -48.11 -15.64
C LYS A 60 22.85 -48.03 -14.12
N GLU A 61 23.89 -47.31 -13.70
CA GLU A 61 24.23 -47.07 -12.30
C GLU A 61 23.30 -46.05 -11.62
N TYR A 62 22.40 -45.42 -12.38
CA TYR A 62 21.44 -44.44 -11.91
C TYR A 62 20.02 -45.02 -11.85
N GLU A 63 19.14 -44.43 -11.03
CA GLU A 63 17.73 -44.78 -10.91
C GLU A 63 16.96 -44.37 -12.16
N THR A 64 15.86 -45.05 -12.44
CA THR A 64 15.07 -44.78 -13.65
C THR A 64 14.25 -43.51 -13.48
N LYS A 65 14.43 -42.53 -14.37
CA LYS A 65 13.60 -41.34 -14.47
C LYS A 65 12.43 -41.62 -15.41
N VAL A 66 11.29 -41.94 -14.81
CA VAL A 66 10.07 -42.39 -15.51
C VAL A 66 9.63 -41.43 -16.62
N ILE A 67 9.66 -40.12 -16.36
CA ILE A 67 9.29 -39.12 -17.36
C ILE A 67 10.26 -39.11 -18.56
N GLY A 68 11.54 -39.40 -18.35
CA GLY A 68 12.54 -39.45 -19.41
C GLY A 68 12.25 -40.54 -20.45
N TYR A 69 11.88 -41.73 -19.98
CA TYR A 69 11.47 -42.82 -20.89
C TYR A 69 10.18 -42.51 -21.63
N ASN A 70 9.21 -41.87 -20.96
CA ASN A 70 7.99 -41.39 -21.61
C ASN A 70 8.31 -40.42 -22.78
N LEU A 71 9.25 -39.50 -22.58
CA LEU A 71 9.70 -38.56 -23.63
C LEU A 71 10.42 -39.28 -24.78
N MET A 72 11.26 -40.28 -24.49
CA MET A 72 11.89 -41.10 -25.53
C MET A 72 10.86 -41.86 -26.37
N GLN A 73 9.83 -42.44 -25.72
CA GLN A 73 8.73 -43.11 -26.41
C GLN A 73 7.94 -42.16 -27.33
N ALA A 74 7.84 -40.88 -26.97
CA ALA A 74 7.17 -39.88 -27.79
C ALA A 74 7.87 -39.69 -29.15
N MET A 75 9.21 -39.69 -29.16
CA MET A 75 9.99 -39.61 -30.39
C MET A 75 9.79 -40.86 -31.26
N ARG A 76 9.80 -42.05 -30.64
CA ARG A 76 9.53 -43.32 -31.35
C ARG A 76 8.15 -43.32 -31.99
N PHE A 77 7.14 -42.95 -31.20
CA PHE A 77 5.75 -42.89 -31.65
C PHE A 77 5.59 -41.93 -32.83
N ALA A 78 6.16 -40.72 -32.73
CA ALA A 78 6.11 -39.74 -33.81
C ALA A 78 6.76 -40.29 -35.10
N VAL A 79 7.92 -40.93 -35.01
CA VAL A 79 8.60 -41.50 -36.18
C VAL A 79 7.80 -42.65 -36.80
N GLU A 80 7.26 -43.57 -35.99
CA GLU A 80 6.42 -44.66 -36.48
C GLU A 80 5.13 -44.15 -37.14
N GLU A 81 4.51 -43.11 -36.58
CA GLU A 81 3.32 -42.49 -37.13
C GLU A 81 3.60 -41.80 -38.48
N ILE A 82 4.69 -41.03 -38.56
CA ILE A 82 5.12 -40.36 -39.79
C ILE A 82 5.44 -41.38 -40.89
N ASN A 83 6.18 -42.44 -40.56
CA ASN A 83 6.50 -43.50 -41.53
C ASN A 83 5.27 -44.27 -42.04
N ASN A 84 4.17 -44.24 -41.29
CA ASN A 84 2.90 -44.87 -41.67
C ASN A 84 1.93 -43.89 -42.36
N ASP A 85 2.26 -42.60 -42.41
CA ASP A 85 1.48 -41.59 -43.11
C ASP A 85 1.99 -41.35 -44.53
N SER A 86 1.16 -41.65 -45.53
CA SER A 86 1.47 -41.36 -46.94
C SER A 86 1.50 -39.87 -47.30
N SER A 87 0.98 -38.98 -46.45
CA SER A 87 0.89 -37.55 -46.71
C SER A 87 2.18 -36.78 -46.40
N LEU A 88 2.94 -37.25 -45.42
CA LEU A 88 4.15 -36.59 -44.93
C LEU A 88 5.35 -37.51 -45.17
N LEU A 89 6.26 -37.10 -46.05
CA LEU A 89 7.45 -37.86 -46.45
C LEU A 89 7.13 -39.17 -47.20
N PRO A 90 6.26 -39.16 -48.24
CA PRO A 90 5.99 -40.36 -49.03
C PRO A 90 7.29 -40.95 -49.61
N ASP A 91 7.42 -42.28 -49.53
CA ASP A 91 8.59 -43.07 -49.99
C ASP A 91 9.91 -42.79 -49.26
N VAL A 92 9.90 -42.02 -48.16
CA VAL A 92 11.06 -41.71 -47.33
C VAL A 92 10.84 -42.26 -45.93
N LEU A 93 11.77 -43.10 -45.45
CA LEU A 93 11.74 -43.63 -44.09
C LEU A 93 12.56 -42.74 -43.17
N LEU A 94 11.93 -42.22 -42.12
CA LEU A 94 12.59 -41.54 -41.02
C LEU A 94 13.06 -42.58 -40.00
N GLY A 95 14.34 -42.50 -39.63
CA GLY A 95 14.93 -43.33 -38.58
C GLY A 95 15.36 -42.50 -37.38
N TYR A 96 15.84 -43.17 -36.34
CA TYR A 96 16.35 -42.50 -35.15
C TYR A 96 17.50 -43.27 -34.52
N GLU A 97 18.33 -42.53 -33.79
CA GLU A 97 19.34 -43.07 -32.91
C GLU A 97 19.34 -42.26 -31.62
N MET A 98 18.99 -42.91 -30.52
CA MET A 98 18.77 -42.27 -29.22
C MET A 98 19.83 -42.72 -28.22
N VAL A 99 20.22 -41.84 -27.31
CA VAL A 99 21.19 -42.15 -26.26
C VAL A 99 20.68 -41.63 -24.91
N ASP A 100 20.86 -42.43 -23.88
CA ASP A 100 20.62 -42.00 -22.50
C ASP A 100 21.79 -41.13 -22.03
N VAL A 101 21.48 -39.88 -21.70
CA VAL A 101 22.50 -38.96 -21.23
C VAL A 101 22.75 -39.12 -19.73
N CYS A 102 21.72 -39.33 -18.90
CA CYS A 102 21.74 -39.43 -17.43
C CYS A 102 22.50 -38.37 -16.59
N TYR A 103 23.51 -37.70 -17.14
CA TYR A 103 24.36 -36.69 -16.51
C TYR A 103 24.93 -35.73 -17.56
N VAL A 104 25.33 -34.52 -17.14
CA VAL A 104 25.74 -33.45 -18.08
C VAL A 104 26.99 -33.85 -18.90
N SER A 105 27.99 -34.51 -18.30
CA SER A 105 29.21 -34.92 -19.03
C SER A 105 28.96 -35.93 -20.15
N ASN A 106 27.90 -36.72 -20.01
CA ASN A 106 27.55 -37.78 -20.95
C ASN A 106 26.91 -37.23 -22.24
N ASN A 107 26.70 -35.92 -22.35
CA ASN A 107 26.23 -35.29 -23.59
C ASN A 107 27.34 -35.20 -24.64
N VAL A 108 28.62 -35.20 -24.25
CA VAL A 108 29.74 -34.95 -25.19
C VAL A 108 29.91 -36.11 -26.17
N GLN A 109 30.00 -37.35 -25.68
CA GLN A 109 30.24 -38.51 -26.53
C GLN A 109 29.12 -38.75 -27.56
N PRO A 110 27.83 -38.70 -27.20
CA PRO A 110 26.73 -38.87 -28.14
C PRO A 110 26.71 -37.80 -29.22
N VAL A 111 27.02 -36.55 -28.86
CA VAL A 111 27.08 -35.45 -29.84
C VAL A 111 28.22 -35.64 -30.84
N LEU A 112 29.41 -36.03 -30.38
CA LEU A 112 30.52 -36.34 -31.28
C LEU A 112 30.17 -37.53 -32.20
N TYR A 113 29.47 -38.52 -31.67
CA TYR A 113 29.01 -39.68 -32.43
C TYR A 113 27.95 -39.32 -33.48
N PHE A 114 27.00 -38.45 -33.13
CA PHE A 114 26.01 -37.91 -34.08
C PHE A 114 26.64 -37.04 -35.17
N LEU A 115 27.72 -36.31 -34.84
CA LEU A 115 28.46 -35.52 -35.80
C LEU A 115 29.38 -36.37 -36.68
N ALA A 116 29.83 -37.54 -36.24
CA ALA A 116 30.70 -38.41 -37.03
C ALA A 116 30.01 -38.93 -38.30
N GLN A 117 30.80 -39.37 -39.27
CA GLN A 117 30.31 -40.10 -40.44
C GLN A 117 30.07 -41.59 -40.10
N GLU A 118 29.56 -42.39 -41.05
CA GLU A 118 29.26 -43.82 -40.83
C GLU A 118 30.49 -44.65 -40.42
N ASP A 119 31.69 -44.20 -40.74
CA ASP A 119 32.97 -44.81 -40.39
C ASP A 119 33.52 -44.37 -39.02
N ASP A 120 32.72 -43.63 -38.24
CA ASP A 120 33.05 -43.10 -36.91
C ASP A 120 34.18 -42.05 -36.93
N LEU A 121 34.48 -41.46 -38.10
CA LEU A 121 35.44 -40.38 -38.25
C LEU A 121 34.74 -39.01 -38.19
N LEU A 122 35.32 -38.10 -37.40
CA LEU A 122 34.97 -36.69 -37.35
C LEU A 122 36.17 -35.84 -37.79
N PRO A 123 36.32 -35.57 -39.10
CA PRO A 123 37.44 -34.79 -39.61
C PRO A 123 37.35 -33.33 -39.17
N ILE A 124 38.47 -32.76 -38.74
CA ILE A 124 38.58 -31.32 -38.47
C ILE A 124 38.76 -30.60 -39.81
N GLN A 125 37.77 -29.81 -40.21
CA GLN A 125 37.77 -29.08 -41.48
C GLN A 125 37.64 -27.57 -41.24
N GLU A 126 38.16 -26.76 -42.18
CA GLU A 126 37.97 -25.30 -42.15
C GLU A 126 36.53 -24.88 -42.50
N ASN A 127 35.81 -25.72 -43.25
CA ASN A 127 34.45 -25.44 -43.70
C ASN A 127 33.59 -26.70 -43.73
N TYR A 128 32.52 -26.72 -42.92
CA TYR A 128 31.57 -27.82 -42.82
C TYR A 128 30.32 -27.68 -43.73
N SER A 129 30.30 -26.74 -44.68
CA SER A 129 29.12 -26.47 -45.54
C SER A 129 28.64 -27.68 -46.34
N ASN A 130 29.55 -28.58 -46.73
CA ASN A 130 29.23 -29.81 -47.47
C ASN A 130 29.40 -31.06 -46.59
N TYR A 131 29.45 -30.89 -45.27
CA TYR A 131 29.62 -32.00 -44.34
C TYR A 131 28.26 -32.66 -44.07
N VAL A 132 28.22 -33.99 -44.17
CA VAL A 132 27.04 -34.82 -43.91
C VAL A 132 27.31 -35.65 -42.65
N PRO A 133 26.73 -35.27 -41.50
CA PRO A 133 26.81 -36.06 -40.27
C PRO A 133 25.89 -37.28 -40.32
N ARG A 134 26.05 -38.20 -39.36
CA ARG A 134 25.22 -39.41 -39.19
C ARG A 134 23.73 -39.11 -39.02
N VAL A 135 23.39 -38.02 -38.32
CA VAL A 135 22.00 -37.60 -38.08
C VAL A 135 21.73 -36.24 -38.71
N VAL A 136 20.50 -36.01 -39.17
CA VAL A 136 20.12 -34.74 -39.82
C VAL A 136 19.67 -33.66 -38.83
N ALA A 137 19.21 -34.05 -37.65
CA ALA A 137 18.81 -33.14 -36.57
C ALA A 137 18.92 -33.87 -35.22
N VAL A 138 19.03 -33.11 -34.13
CA VAL A 138 19.10 -33.63 -32.75
C VAL A 138 17.90 -33.11 -31.95
N ILE A 139 17.17 -34.01 -31.29
CA ILE A 139 16.08 -33.72 -30.38
C ILE A 139 16.57 -33.87 -28.93
N GLY A 140 16.42 -32.81 -28.14
CA GLY A 140 16.90 -32.75 -26.75
C GLY A 140 18.30 -32.14 -26.58
N PRO A 141 18.90 -32.23 -25.38
CA PRO A 141 18.36 -32.83 -24.15
C PRO A 141 17.35 -31.92 -23.43
N ASP A 142 16.95 -32.29 -22.20
CA ASP A 142 15.97 -31.61 -21.35
C ASP A 142 16.54 -30.46 -20.48
N ASN A 143 17.75 -30.63 -19.95
CA ASN A 143 18.38 -29.65 -19.05
C ASN A 143 19.10 -28.51 -19.80
N SER A 144 18.99 -27.27 -19.31
CA SER A 144 19.61 -26.08 -19.92
C SER A 144 21.14 -26.18 -20.04
N ASP A 145 21.84 -26.66 -19.00
CA ASP A 145 23.32 -26.82 -19.06
C ASP A 145 23.74 -27.89 -20.08
N ALA A 146 22.96 -28.97 -20.16
CA ALA A 146 23.18 -30.03 -21.13
C ALA A 146 22.93 -29.51 -22.55
N VAL A 147 21.84 -28.76 -22.76
CA VAL A 147 21.53 -28.13 -24.05
C VAL A 147 22.65 -27.17 -24.48
N MET A 148 23.13 -26.30 -23.58
CA MET A 148 24.26 -25.40 -23.91
C MET A 148 25.51 -26.18 -24.30
N THR A 149 25.82 -27.26 -23.58
CA THR A 149 26.97 -28.12 -23.89
C THR A 149 26.85 -28.69 -25.30
N VAL A 150 25.70 -29.28 -25.65
CA VAL A 150 25.40 -29.85 -26.96
C VAL A 150 25.42 -28.77 -28.05
N ALA A 151 24.78 -27.63 -27.81
CA ALA A 151 24.61 -26.55 -28.76
C ALA A 151 25.95 -25.94 -29.19
N ASN A 152 26.94 -25.87 -28.31
CA ASN A 152 28.29 -25.38 -28.65
C ASN A 152 28.96 -26.25 -29.74
N PHE A 153 28.72 -27.56 -29.75
CA PHE A 153 29.25 -28.45 -30.79
C PHE A 153 28.40 -28.36 -32.07
N LEU A 154 27.09 -28.51 -31.94
CA LEU A 154 26.18 -28.59 -33.09
C LEU A 154 26.12 -27.29 -33.90
N SER A 155 26.26 -26.14 -33.23
CA SER A 155 26.26 -24.83 -33.88
C SER A 155 27.44 -24.63 -34.83
N LEU A 156 28.59 -25.29 -34.60
CA LEU A 156 29.74 -25.23 -35.51
C LEU A 156 29.44 -25.87 -36.87
N PHE A 157 28.59 -26.90 -36.88
CA PHE A 157 28.17 -27.63 -38.08
C PHE A 157 26.83 -27.13 -38.63
N LEU A 158 26.20 -26.16 -37.95
CA LEU A 158 24.82 -25.73 -38.20
C LEU A 158 23.83 -26.91 -38.19
N LEU A 159 24.09 -27.94 -37.37
CA LEU A 159 23.20 -29.07 -37.20
C LEU A 159 22.00 -28.66 -36.34
N PRO A 160 20.76 -28.73 -36.87
CA PRO A 160 19.58 -28.32 -36.12
C PRO A 160 19.46 -29.09 -34.81
N GLN A 161 19.30 -28.36 -33.72
CA GLN A 161 18.97 -28.89 -32.41
C GLN A 161 17.62 -28.33 -31.97
N ILE A 162 16.70 -29.21 -31.56
CA ILE A 162 15.42 -28.79 -30.99
C ILE A 162 15.29 -29.35 -29.57
N THR A 163 15.40 -28.50 -28.55
CA THR A 163 15.15 -28.91 -27.15
C THR A 163 13.66 -28.81 -26.82
N TYR A 164 13.18 -29.72 -25.98
CA TYR A 164 11.77 -29.86 -25.65
C TYR A 164 11.40 -29.37 -24.23
N SER A 165 12.39 -29.03 -23.39
CA SER A 165 12.14 -28.65 -21.98
C SER A 165 13.03 -27.53 -21.44
N ALA A 166 14.15 -27.17 -22.10
CA ALA A 166 15.06 -26.17 -21.55
C ALA A 166 14.53 -24.74 -21.74
N ILE A 167 14.28 -24.04 -20.62
CA ILE A 167 13.64 -22.72 -20.61
C ILE A 167 14.59 -21.53 -20.47
N SER A 168 15.90 -21.75 -20.23
CA SER A 168 16.88 -20.66 -20.01
C SER A 168 16.87 -19.63 -21.15
N ASP A 169 16.89 -18.34 -20.80
CA ASP A 169 16.92 -17.24 -21.76
C ASP A 169 18.29 -17.10 -22.45
N GLU A 170 19.36 -17.71 -21.91
CA GLU A 170 20.67 -17.76 -22.60
C GLU A 170 20.60 -18.50 -23.94
N LEU A 171 19.66 -19.42 -24.10
CA LEU A 171 19.45 -20.22 -25.32
C LEU A 171 18.89 -19.40 -26.49
N ARG A 172 18.44 -18.16 -26.24
CA ARG A 172 17.93 -17.25 -27.25
C ARG A 172 19.03 -16.51 -28.01
N ASP A 173 20.28 -16.56 -27.55
CA ASP A 173 21.40 -15.93 -28.25
C ASP A 173 21.73 -16.70 -29.54
N LYS A 174 21.17 -16.23 -30.67
CA LYS A 174 21.41 -16.81 -32.00
C LYS A 174 22.76 -16.47 -32.61
N VAL A 175 23.54 -15.57 -31.98
CA VAL A 175 24.95 -15.37 -32.36
C VAL A 175 25.78 -16.53 -31.84
N ARG A 176 25.51 -16.97 -30.61
CA ARG A 176 26.19 -18.12 -29.98
C ARG A 176 25.61 -19.47 -30.41
N PHE A 177 24.28 -19.57 -30.52
CA PHE A 177 23.55 -20.81 -30.80
C PHE A 177 22.63 -20.68 -32.05
N PRO A 178 23.20 -20.48 -33.25
CA PRO A 178 22.43 -20.26 -34.48
C PRO A 178 21.55 -21.45 -34.91
N ALA A 179 21.90 -22.67 -34.49
CA ALA A 179 21.20 -23.90 -34.89
C ALA A 179 20.22 -24.43 -33.82
N LEU A 180 20.07 -23.72 -32.71
CA LEU A 180 19.21 -24.14 -31.59
C LEU A 180 17.81 -23.54 -31.72
N LEU A 181 16.79 -24.38 -31.61
CA LEU A 181 15.38 -24.01 -31.45
C LEU A 181 14.78 -24.76 -30.26
N ARG A 182 13.59 -24.36 -29.82
CA ARG A 182 12.89 -25.06 -28.74
C ARG A 182 11.38 -25.11 -28.91
N THR A 183 10.80 -26.24 -28.54
CA THR A 183 9.34 -26.47 -28.52
C THR A 183 8.73 -26.18 -27.15
N ALA A 184 9.37 -25.31 -26.37
CA ALA A 184 8.93 -24.87 -25.04
C ALA A 184 9.01 -23.33 -24.91
N PRO A 185 8.06 -22.70 -24.19
CA PRO A 185 8.14 -21.27 -23.86
C PRO A 185 9.34 -20.95 -22.96
N SER A 186 9.76 -19.69 -22.95
CA SER A 186 10.91 -19.22 -22.16
C SER A 186 10.66 -19.09 -20.66
N ALA A 187 11.74 -18.98 -19.89
CA ALA A 187 11.69 -18.68 -18.45
C ALA A 187 10.91 -17.39 -18.14
N ASP A 188 11.10 -16.33 -18.94
CA ASP A 188 10.32 -15.08 -18.83
C ASP A 188 8.80 -15.33 -18.81
N HIS A 189 8.27 -16.19 -19.67
CA HIS A 189 6.84 -16.51 -19.69
C HIS A 189 6.38 -17.34 -18.49
N HIS A 190 7.19 -18.29 -18.03
CA HIS A 190 6.90 -19.11 -16.86
C HIS A 190 6.86 -18.26 -15.58
N ILE A 191 7.86 -17.39 -15.41
CA ILE A 191 7.95 -16.48 -14.26
C ILE A 191 6.85 -15.42 -14.30
N GLU A 192 6.53 -14.87 -15.47
CA GLU A 192 5.41 -13.93 -15.60
C GLU A 192 4.08 -14.58 -15.21
N ALA A 193 3.84 -15.84 -15.57
CA ALA A 193 2.66 -16.57 -15.13
C ALA A 193 2.62 -16.72 -13.60
N MET A 194 3.75 -17.03 -12.96
CA MET A 194 3.88 -17.09 -11.49
C MET A 194 3.57 -15.74 -10.85
N VAL A 195 4.13 -14.64 -11.38
CA VAL A 195 3.90 -13.29 -10.84
C VAL A 195 2.43 -12.88 -10.96
N GLN A 196 1.80 -13.11 -12.12
CA GLN A 196 0.38 -12.79 -12.30
C GLN A 196 -0.53 -13.62 -11.39
N LEU A 197 -0.19 -14.88 -11.14
CA LEU A 197 -0.89 -15.72 -10.16
C LEU A 197 -0.81 -15.12 -8.75
N MET A 198 0.40 -14.72 -8.32
CA MET A 198 0.60 -14.14 -7.00
C MET A 198 -0.11 -12.79 -6.83
N LEU A 199 -0.10 -11.94 -7.87
CA LEU A 199 -0.83 -10.67 -7.89
C LEU A 199 -2.35 -10.88 -7.81
N TYR A 200 -2.88 -11.87 -8.53
CA TYR A 200 -4.30 -12.21 -8.54
C TYR A 200 -4.81 -12.58 -7.13
N PHE A 201 -4.03 -13.35 -6.38
CA PHE A 201 -4.37 -13.73 -5.00
C PHE A 201 -3.91 -12.74 -3.93
N HIS A 202 -3.36 -11.58 -4.33
CA HIS A 202 -2.84 -10.54 -3.44
C HIS A 202 -1.76 -11.03 -2.47
N TRP A 203 -0.93 -11.98 -2.91
CA TRP A 203 0.23 -12.43 -2.16
C TRP A 203 1.41 -11.49 -2.39
N ASN A 204 1.89 -10.85 -1.32
CA ASN A 204 3.01 -9.91 -1.40
C ASN A 204 4.21 -10.30 -0.53
N TRP A 205 4.16 -11.45 0.13
CA TRP A 205 5.22 -11.93 1.00
C TRP A 205 5.48 -13.40 0.71
N ILE A 206 6.57 -13.70 0.01
CA ILE A 206 6.85 -15.02 -0.53
C ILE A 206 8.23 -15.53 -0.10
N ILE A 207 8.44 -16.84 -0.19
CA ILE A 207 9.74 -17.48 0.02
C ILE A 207 10.20 -18.05 -1.32
N VAL A 208 11.50 -17.94 -1.61
CA VAL A 208 12.07 -18.51 -2.83
C VAL A 208 13.11 -19.57 -2.47
N LEU A 209 12.93 -20.79 -3.00
CA LEU A 209 13.89 -21.88 -2.87
C LEU A 209 14.47 -22.18 -4.24
N VAL A 210 15.79 -22.24 -4.33
CA VAL A 210 16.51 -22.47 -5.60
C VAL A 210 17.46 -23.65 -5.48
N SER A 211 17.69 -24.40 -6.56
CA SER A 211 18.82 -25.33 -6.65
C SER A 211 20.16 -24.59 -6.74
N GLY A 212 21.23 -25.28 -6.35
CA GLY A 212 22.59 -24.74 -6.41
C GLY A 212 23.23 -24.72 -7.80
N ASP A 213 22.51 -25.12 -8.85
CA ASP A 213 22.96 -25.07 -10.24
C ASP A 213 22.63 -23.73 -10.92
N THR A 214 23.04 -23.56 -12.18
CA THR A 214 22.72 -22.39 -13.00
C THR A 214 21.21 -22.21 -13.14
N TYR A 215 20.48 -23.29 -13.43
CA TYR A 215 19.03 -23.28 -13.56
C TYR A 215 18.32 -22.64 -12.36
N GLY A 216 18.63 -23.07 -11.13
CA GLY A 216 18.00 -22.53 -9.93
C GLY A 216 18.38 -21.06 -9.69
N ARG A 217 19.66 -20.73 -9.86
CA ARG A 217 20.16 -19.36 -9.65
C ARG A 217 19.58 -18.37 -10.64
N ASP A 218 19.60 -18.69 -11.92
CA ASP A 218 19.21 -17.77 -13.00
C ASP A 218 17.70 -17.50 -12.95
N ASN A 219 16.87 -18.53 -12.75
CA ASN A 219 15.43 -18.36 -12.60
C ASN A 219 15.06 -17.62 -11.30
N GLY A 220 15.77 -17.91 -10.20
CA GLY A 220 15.61 -17.18 -8.94
C GLY A 220 15.97 -15.69 -9.09
N GLN A 221 17.06 -15.39 -9.79
CA GLN A 221 17.46 -14.02 -10.09
C GLN A 221 16.45 -13.33 -11.00
N LEU A 222 15.99 -13.99 -12.07
CA LEU A 222 14.99 -13.45 -12.99
C LEU A 222 13.67 -13.13 -12.28
N LEU A 223 13.22 -13.98 -11.35
CA LEU A 223 12.09 -13.66 -10.48
C LEU A 223 12.41 -12.45 -9.60
N GLY A 224 13.57 -12.41 -8.94
CA GLY A 224 13.99 -11.30 -8.10
C GLY A 224 13.98 -9.96 -8.85
N ASP A 225 14.53 -9.92 -10.06
CA ASP A 225 14.57 -8.75 -10.93
C ASP A 225 13.16 -8.31 -11.36
N ARG A 226 12.27 -9.28 -11.63
CA ARG A 226 10.85 -9.01 -11.94
C ARG A 226 10.12 -8.40 -10.76
N LEU A 227 10.43 -8.84 -9.53
CA LEU A 227 9.80 -8.38 -8.30
C LEU A 227 10.42 -7.09 -7.73
N ALA A 228 11.64 -6.72 -8.13
CA ALA A 228 12.36 -5.57 -7.58
C ALA A 228 11.62 -4.21 -7.68
N ARG A 229 10.68 -4.08 -8.62
CA ARG A 229 9.82 -2.90 -8.80
C ARG A 229 8.33 -3.17 -8.57
N GLY A 230 8.00 -4.37 -8.08
CA GLY A 230 6.63 -4.84 -7.94
C GLY A 230 6.11 -4.78 -6.51
N ASP A 231 4.84 -5.11 -6.35
CA ASP A 231 4.13 -5.13 -5.06
C ASP A 231 4.42 -6.39 -4.21
N ILE A 232 5.34 -7.26 -4.64
CA ILE A 232 5.65 -8.54 -4.00
C ILE A 232 7.09 -8.53 -3.49
N CYS A 233 7.28 -8.87 -2.23
CA CYS A 233 8.59 -8.96 -1.59
C CYS A 233 8.96 -10.41 -1.26
N ILE A 234 10.24 -10.73 -1.41
CA ILE A 234 10.84 -12.00 -1.03
C ILE A 234 11.27 -11.91 0.44
N ALA A 235 10.71 -12.75 1.30
CA ALA A 235 11.02 -12.84 2.72
C ALA A 235 12.44 -13.32 2.96
N PHE A 236 12.82 -14.39 2.27
CA PHE A 236 14.18 -14.86 2.15
C PHE A 236 14.29 -15.79 0.93
N GLN A 237 15.52 -15.97 0.48
CA GLN A 237 15.87 -16.93 -0.55
C GLN A 237 16.90 -17.91 0.02
N GLU A 238 16.67 -19.22 -0.15
CA GLU A 238 17.61 -20.26 0.25
C GLU A 238 17.97 -21.16 -0.92
N THR A 239 19.19 -21.69 -0.88
CA THR A 239 19.68 -22.67 -1.85
C THR A 239 19.54 -24.07 -1.29
N LEU A 240 18.80 -24.93 -1.99
CA LEU A 240 18.66 -26.34 -1.64
C LEU A 240 19.99 -27.06 -1.89
N PRO A 241 20.45 -27.89 -0.94
CA PRO A 241 21.65 -28.69 -1.12
C PRO A 241 21.43 -29.75 -2.20
N THR A 242 22.22 -29.69 -3.27
CA THR A 242 22.23 -30.70 -4.32
C THR A 242 23.18 -31.82 -3.91
N VAL A 243 22.64 -33.03 -3.72
CA VAL A 243 23.44 -34.22 -3.42
C VAL A 243 24.30 -34.53 -4.64
N GLN A 244 25.62 -34.61 -4.44
CA GLN A 244 26.50 -35.05 -5.52
C GLN A 244 26.14 -36.49 -5.90
N PRO A 245 26.10 -36.83 -7.21
CA PRO A 245 25.69 -38.16 -7.65
C PRO A 245 26.41 -39.28 -6.90
N ASN A 246 27.70 -39.11 -6.61
CA ASN A 246 28.56 -40.14 -6.03
C ASN A 246 28.56 -40.21 -4.49
N GLN A 247 27.68 -39.47 -3.80
CA GLN A 247 27.68 -39.38 -2.35
C GLN A 247 26.29 -39.50 -1.75
N ASN A 248 26.17 -40.22 -0.63
CA ASN A 248 24.99 -40.09 0.21
C ASN A 248 24.94 -38.67 0.79
N MET A 249 23.72 -38.16 0.99
CA MET A 249 23.52 -36.88 1.67
C MET A 249 24.32 -36.84 2.98
N THR A 250 25.25 -35.90 3.03
CA THR A 250 26.13 -35.68 4.17
C THR A 250 25.32 -35.18 5.38
N SER A 251 25.88 -35.33 6.58
CA SER A 251 25.28 -34.78 7.79
C SER A 251 25.09 -33.27 7.71
N GLU A 252 26.01 -32.57 7.02
CA GLU A 252 25.93 -31.12 6.82
C GLU A 252 24.79 -30.73 5.88
N GLU A 253 24.63 -31.41 4.74
CA GLU A 253 23.51 -31.16 3.80
C GLU A 253 22.16 -31.45 4.46
N ARG A 254 22.07 -32.55 5.23
CA ARG A 254 20.86 -32.84 6.00
C ARG A 254 20.58 -31.73 7.00
N GLN A 255 21.58 -31.26 7.73
CA GLN A 255 21.42 -30.16 8.68
C GLN A 255 21.01 -28.85 7.97
N ARG A 256 21.47 -28.60 6.75
CA ARG A 256 21.00 -27.47 5.93
C ARG A 256 19.52 -27.61 5.59
N LEU A 257 19.05 -28.78 5.14
CA LEU A 257 17.61 -29.00 4.90
C LEU A 257 16.79 -28.75 6.17
N VAL A 258 17.25 -29.25 7.32
CA VAL A 258 16.60 -28.99 8.62
C VAL A 258 16.48 -27.49 8.85
N THR A 259 17.58 -26.76 8.69
CA THR A 259 17.64 -25.31 8.90
C THR A 259 16.73 -24.55 7.94
N ILE A 260 16.61 -24.99 6.69
CA ILE A 260 15.70 -24.38 5.70
C ILE A 260 14.25 -24.56 6.14
N VAL A 261 13.85 -25.77 6.57
CA VAL A 261 12.48 -26.01 7.04
C VAL A 261 12.20 -25.27 8.36
N ASP A 262 13.17 -25.16 9.26
CA ASP A 262 13.05 -24.32 10.47
C ASP A 262 12.78 -22.85 10.10
N LYS A 263 13.48 -22.31 9.09
CA LYS A 263 13.25 -20.95 8.58
C LYS A 263 11.86 -20.80 7.96
N LEU A 264 11.38 -21.81 7.22
CA LEU A 264 10.01 -21.84 6.68
C LEU A 264 8.98 -21.75 7.82
N GLN A 265 9.19 -22.50 8.91
CA GLN A 265 8.30 -22.49 10.07
C GLN A 265 8.29 -21.15 10.82
N GLN A 266 9.44 -20.49 10.92
CA GLN A 266 9.59 -19.19 11.59
C GLN A 266 9.01 -18.03 10.78
N SER A 267 8.87 -18.17 9.47
CA SER A 267 8.35 -17.12 8.59
C SER A 267 6.83 -17.03 8.62
N THR A 268 6.32 -15.81 8.41
CA THR A 268 4.90 -15.55 8.19
C THR A 268 4.47 -15.81 6.74
N ALA A 269 5.41 -15.88 5.80
CA ALA A 269 5.13 -16.20 4.41
C ALA A 269 4.67 -17.65 4.27
N ARG A 270 3.61 -17.86 3.49
CA ARG A 270 3.03 -19.18 3.21
C ARG A 270 3.15 -19.59 1.75
N VAL A 271 3.45 -18.65 0.85
CA VAL A 271 3.72 -18.96 -0.56
C VAL A 271 5.21 -19.22 -0.74
N VAL A 272 5.54 -20.40 -1.27
CA VAL A 272 6.92 -20.85 -1.50
C VAL A 272 7.10 -21.17 -2.98
N VAL A 273 7.89 -20.36 -3.67
CA VAL A 273 8.27 -20.58 -5.08
C VAL A 273 9.53 -21.42 -5.11
N VAL A 274 9.53 -22.51 -5.88
CA VAL A 274 10.66 -23.45 -5.91
C VAL A 274 11.15 -23.66 -7.34
N PHE A 275 12.36 -23.16 -7.62
CA PHE A 275 13.09 -23.41 -8.86
C PHE A 275 14.15 -24.48 -8.60
N SER A 276 13.80 -25.72 -8.89
CA SER A 276 14.74 -26.83 -8.71
C SER A 276 14.41 -27.98 -9.67
N PRO A 277 15.43 -28.71 -10.16
CA PRO A 277 15.21 -30.01 -10.77
C PRO A 277 14.58 -30.99 -9.76
N ASP A 278 13.78 -31.93 -10.27
CA ASP A 278 13.07 -32.98 -9.54
C ASP A 278 13.97 -33.74 -8.52
N LEU A 279 15.22 -34.02 -8.89
CA LEU A 279 16.16 -34.82 -8.09
C LEU A 279 16.47 -34.22 -6.71
N THR A 280 16.56 -32.89 -6.60
CA THR A 280 16.90 -32.22 -5.33
C THR A 280 15.70 -32.20 -4.37
N LEU A 281 14.48 -32.28 -4.92
CA LEU A 281 13.24 -32.05 -4.18
C LEU A 281 12.78 -33.25 -3.35
N TYR A 282 13.08 -34.48 -3.78
CA TYR A 282 12.66 -35.68 -3.05
C TYR A 282 13.14 -35.68 -1.59
N ASN A 283 14.42 -35.36 -1.37
CA ASN A 283 14.99 -35.28 -0.03
C ASN A 283 14.44 -34.09 0.77
N PHE A 284 14.23 -32.94 0.12
CA PHE A 284 13.65 -31.76 0.76
C PHE A 284 12.22 -32.01 1.23
N PHE A 285 11.36 -32.59 0.39
CA PHE A 285 9.97 -32.87 0.75
C PHE A 285 9.83 -33.96 1.81
N ASN A 286 10.73 -34.95 1.84
CA ASN A 286 10.81 -35.88 2.97
C ASN A 286 11.15 -35.17 4.29
N GLU A 287 12.01 -34.15 4.26
CA GLU A 287 12.31 -33.34 5.44
C GLU A 287 11.12 -32.46 5.85
N VAL A 288 10.39 -31.87 4.88
CA VAL A 288 9.13 -31.14 5.12
C VAL A 288 8.10 -32.04 5.82
N LEU A 289 7.95 -33.29 5.36
CA LEU A 289 7.11 -34.31 5.99
C LEU A 289 7.58 -34.64 7.41
N ARG A 290 8.89 -34.83 7.60
CA ARG A 290 9.48 -35.16 8.91
C ARG A 290 9.20 -34.10 9.97
N GLN A 291 9.19 -32.82 9.58
CA GLN A 291 8.94 -31.70 10.48
C GLN A 291 7.47 -31.24 10.52
N ASN A 292 6.57 -31.89 9.77
CA ASN A 292 5.15 -31.53 9.68
C ASN A 292 4.91 -30.05 9.35
N PHE A 293 5.63 -29.48 8.38
CA PHE A 293 5.38 -28.12 7.92
C PHE A 293 4.15 -28.07 7.01
N THR A 294 3.08 -27.41 7.47
CA THR A 294 1.77 -27.37 6.81
C THR A 294 1.30 -25.94 6.50
N GLY A 295 0.22 -25.83 5.72
CA GLY A 295 -0.44 -24.55 5.41
C GLY A 295 0.29 -23.68 4.39
N ALA A 296 1.24 -24.26 3.64
CA ALA A 296 1.94 -23.58 2.57
C ALA A 296 1.20 -23.68 1.21
N VAL A 297 1.52 -22.78 0.30
CA VAL A 297 1.24 -22.88 -1.12
C VAL A 297 2.57 -23.06 -1.83
N TRP A 298 2.79 -24.23 -2.41
CA TRP A 298 3.98 -24.57 -3.16
C TRP A 298 3.77 -24.21 -4.62
N ILE A 299 4.53 -23.25 -5.14
CA ILE A 299 4.55 -22.88 -6.55
C ILE A 299 5.71 -23.63 -7.22
N ALA A 300 5.36 -24.64 -8.01
CA ALA A 300 6.29 -25.50 -8.73
C ALA A 300 6.66 -24.93 -10.10
N SER A 301 7.96 -24.91 -10.41
CA SER A 301 8.46 -24.69 -11.77
C SER A 301 8.10 -25.86 -12.68
N GLU A 302 8.21 -25.64 -13.99
CA GLU A 302 7.92 -26.61 -15.04
C GLU A 302 8.72 -27.90 -14.92
N SER A 303 9.91 -27.83 -14.33
CA SER A 303 10.78 -28.98 -14.06
C SER A 303 10.15 -30.07 -13.19
N TRP A 304 9.20 -29.74 -12.31
CA TRP A 304 8.58 -30.69 -11.38
C TRP A 304 7.08 -30.50 -11.20
N ALA A 305 6.46 -29.59 -11.97
CA ALA A 305 5.03 -29.26 -11.90
C ALA A 305 4.08 -30.47 -12.06
N ILE A 306 4.52 -31.52 -12.74
CA ILE A 306 3.76 -32.75 -13.00
C ILE A 306 4.56 -34.01 -12.62
N ASP A 307 5.44 -33.90 -11.62
CA ASP A 307 6.32 -35.01 -11.22
C ASP A 307 5.52 -36.18 -10.60
N PRO A 308 5.50 -37.38 -11.24
CA PRO A 308 4.71 -38.50 -10.75
C PRO A 308 5.32 -39.16 -9.50
N VAL A 309 6.64 -39.02 -9.28
CA VAL A 309 7.35 -39.63 -8.15
C VAL A 309 7.07 -38.84 -6.87
N LEU A 310 7.16 -37.52 -6.92
CA LEU A 310 6.80 -36.63 -5.82
C LEU A 310 5.31 -36.67 -5.51
N HIS A 311 4.44 -36.72 -6.54
CA HIS A 311 2.99 -36.85 -6.34
C HIS A 311 2.63 -38.14 -5.58
N ASN A 312 3.36 -39.23 -5.81
CA ASN A 312 3.16 -40.50 -5.12
C ASN A 312 3.49 -40.46 -3.61
N LEU A 313 4.18 -39.42 -3.12
CA LEU A 313 4.32 -39.13 -1.69
C LEU A 313 2.99 -38.57 -1.17
N THR A 314 2.00 -39.44 -0.99
CA THR A 314 0.60 -39.06 -0.69
C THR A 314 0.44 -38.22 0.58
N GLU A 315 1.39 -38.28 1.50
CA GLU A 315 1.47 -37.49 2.72
C GLU A 315 1.64 -35.99 2.43
N LEU A 316 2.20 -35.62 1.27
CA LEU A 316 2.35 -34.23 0.84
C LEU A 316 1.03 -33.51 0.66
N ARG A 317 -0.06 -34.26 0.41
CA ARG A 317 -1.42 -33.69 0.36
C ARG A 317 -1.77 -32.90 1.62
N HIS A 318 -1.15 -33.24 2.76
CA HIS A 318 -1.38 -32.59 4.05
C HIS A 318 -0.46 -31.39 4.32
N MET A 319 0.56 -31.18 3.48
CA MET A 319 1.60 -30.16 3.67
C MET A 319 1.25 -28.82 3.02
N GLY A 320 0.19 -28.75 2.21
CA GLY A 320 -0.23 -27.51 1.59
C GLY A 320 -1.00 -27.68 0.29
N THR A 321 -1.10 -26.58 -0.45
CA THR A 321 -1.65 -26.55 -1.82
C THR A 321 -0.48 -26.52 -2.80
N PHE A 322 -0.46 -27.38 -3.81
CA PHE A 322 0.60 -27.44 -4.81
C PHE A 322 0.07 -26.94 -6.15
N LEU A 323 0.70 -25.89 -6.68
CA LEU A 323 0.37 -25.25 -7.95
C LEU A 323 1.61 -25.31 -8.84
N GLY A 324 1.55 -26.03 -9.95
CA GLY A 324 2.64 -26.14 -10.90
C GLY A 324 2.39 -25.37 -12.19
N ILE A 325 3.42 -24.78 -12.75
CA ILE A 325 3.36 -24.11 -14.06
C ILE A 325 3.90 -25.10 -15.08
N THR A 326 3.14 -25.42 -16.11
CA THR A 326 3.56 -26.39 -17.14
C THR A 326 2.95 -26.05 -18.49
N ILE A 327 3.39 -26.73 -19.54
CA ILE A 327 2.82 -26.57 -20.88
C ILE A 327 1.41 -27.18 -20.90
N GLN A 328 0.51 -26.60 -21.70
CA GLN A 328 -0.82 -27.15 -21.94
C GLN A 328 -0.82 -28.66 -22.24
N SER A 329 -1.91 -29.33 -21.85
CA SER A 329 -2.13 -30.73 -22.19
C SER A 329 -2.70 -30.84 -23.61
N VAL A 330 -2.05 -31.62 -24.47
CA VAL A 330 -2.50 -31.90 -25.84
C VAL A 330 -2.63 -33.41 -26.02
N PRO A 331 -3.85 -33.97 -26.10
CA PRO A 331 -4.03 -35.41 -26.26
C PRO A 331 -3.41 -35.95 -27.56
N ILE A 332 -2.51 -36.93 -27.46
CA ILE A 332 -1.90 -37.61 -28.61
C ILE A 332 -2.60 -38.98 -28.78
N PRO A 333 -3.44 -39.17 -29.82
CA PRO A 333 -4.18 -40.41 -30.01
C PRO A 333 -3.25 -41.64 -30.12
N GLY A 334 -3.52 -42.70 -29.35
CA GLY A 334 -2.76 -43.96 -29.42
C GLY A 334 -1.42 -43.98 -28.67
N PHE A 335 -0.92 -42.82 -28.21
CA PHE A 335 0.36 -42.75 -27.52
C PHE A 335 0.34 -43.41 -26.13
N SER A 336 -0.76 -43.28 -25.40
CA SER A 336 -0.95 -43.89 -24.08
C SER A 336 -0.86 -45.43 -24.11
N GLU A 337 -1.32 -46.05 -25.19
CA GLU A 337 -1.17 -47.48 -25.43
C GLU A 337 0.24 -47.83 -25.93
N PHE A 338 0.85 -46.96 -26.73
CA PHE A 338 2.18 -47.17 -27.29
C PHE A 338 3.29 -47.16 -26.23
N ARG A 339 3.25 -46.22 -25.29
CA ARG A 339 4.28 -46.03 -24.24
C ARG A 339 4.56 -47.27 -23.39
N VAL A 340 3.56 -48.13 -23.22
CA VAL A 340 3.63 -49.35 -22.40
C VAL A 340 3.70 -50.63 -23.24
N ARG A 341 3.84 -50.50 -24.56
CA ARG A 341 3.99 -51.63 -25.48
C ARG A 341 5.40 -52.22 -25.35
N ASP A 342 5.50 -53.53 -25.13
CA ASP A 342 6.78 -54.24 -25.21
C ASP A 342 7.30 -54.18 -26.66
N PRO A 343 8.56 -53.81 -26.93
CA PRO A 343 9.12 -53.85 -28.28
C PRO A 343 8.87 -55.21 -28.94
N GLN A 344 8.05 -55.22 -30.00
CA GLN A 344 7.77 -56.44 -30.75
C GLN A 344 9.05 -56.98 -31.39
N ALA A 345 9.19 -58.31 -31.40
CA ALA A 345 10.25 -59.01 -32.12
C ALA A 345 10.09 -58.76 -33.63
N GLY A 346 10.89 -57.85 -34.17
CA GLY A 346 11.01 -57.65 -35.61
C GLY A 346 11.87 -58.73 -36.29
N PRO A 347 11.92 -58.76 -37.64
CA PRO A 347 12.88 -59.59 -38.35
C PRO A 347 14.30 -59.20 -37.93
N PRO A 348 15.23 -60.16 -37.77
CA PRO A 348 16.62 -59.85 -37.42
C PRO A 348 17.23 -58.91 -38.47
N PRO A 349 18.09 -57.95 -38.06
CA PRO A 349 18.74 -57.05 -38.99
C PRO A 349 19.54 -57.85 -40.03
N LEU A 350 19.49 -57.41 -41.30
CA LEU A 350 20.11 -58.10 -42.44
C LEU A 350 21.64 -58.25 -42.35
N SER A 351 22.29 -57.65 -41.35
CA SER A 351 23.71 -57.80 -41.09
C SER A 351 24.01 -57.86 -39.59
N ARG A 352 24.69 -58.93 -39.16
CA ARG A 352 25.30 -59.04 -37.82
C ARG A 352 26.55 -58.15 -37.66
N SER A 353 26.99 -57.43 -38.70
CA SER A 353 28.23 -56.63 -38.65
C SER A 353 28.05 -55.20 -38.13
N SER A 354 26.84 -54.76 -37.80
CA SER A 354 26.54 -53.36 -37.48
C SER A 354 25.71 -53.15 -36.21
N GLN A 355 25.68 -54.12 -35.27
CA GLN A 355 25.24 -53.84 -33.90
C GLN A 355 26.42 -53.22 -33.13
N ARG A 356 26.88 -52.05 -33.59
CA ARG A 356 27.82 -51.21 -32.83
C ARG A 356 26.97 -50.45 -31.82
N SER A 357 26.83 -50.99 -30.61
CA SER A 357 26.11 -50.29 -29.54
C SER A 357 26.97 -49.13 -29.04
N THR A 358 26.42 -47.92 -29.12
CA THR A 358 26.95 -46.78 -28.38
C THR A 358 26.76 -47.01 -26.88
N CYS A 359 27.64 -46.46 -26.04
CA CYS A 359 27.46 -46.53 -24.59
C CYS A 359 26.14 -45.84 -24.19
N ASN A 360 25.48 -46.34 -23.13
CA ASN A 360 24.22 -45.79 -22.58
C ASN A 360 23.00 -45.92 -23.52
N GLN A 361 22.89 -47.05 -24.23
CA GLN A 361 21.69 -47.44 -25.00
C GLN A 361 21.04 -48.72 -24.42
N GLU A 362 20.97 -48.78 -23.09
CA GLU A 362 20.41 -49.92 -22.35
C GLU A 362 19.40 -49.39 -21.33
N CYS A 363 18.19 -49.96 -21.29
CA CYS A 363 17.24 -49.66 -20.22
C CYS A 363 16.28 -50.81 -19.90
N ASP A 364 16.79 -51.82 -19.20
CA ASP A 364 16.01 -53.00 -18.80
C ASP A 364 14.88 -52.68 -17.82
N SER A 365 15.04 -51.66 -16.96
CA SER A 365 14.06 -51.25 -15.95
C SER A 365 13.06 -50.19 -16.40
N CYS A 366 13.27 -49.56 -17.57
CA CYS A 366 12.44 -48.44 -18.04
C CYS A 366 10.97 -48.80 -18.20
N LEU A 367 10.69 -49.93 -18.87
CA LEU A 367 9.32 -50.36 -19.14
C LEU A 367 8.57 -50.66 -17.83
N ASN A 368 9.21 -51.41 -16.92
CA ASN A 368 8.63 -51.72 -15.61
C ASN A 368 8.39 -50.47 -14.75
N GLY A 369 9.33 -49.52 -14.74
CA GLY A 369 9.15 -48.24 -14.05
C GLY A 369 8.06 -47.38 -14.67
N THR A 370 7.88 -47.43 -15.98
CA THR A 370 6.80 -46.71 -16.66
C THR A 370 5.43 -47.33 -16.37
N LEU A 371 5.35 -48.67 -16.35
CA LEU A 371 4.15 -49.40 -15.96
C LEU A 371 3.70 -49.09 -14.53
N SER A 372 4.63 -48.89 -13.58
CA SER A 372 4.26 -48.57 -12.19
C SER A 372 3.60 -47.20 -12.02
N PHE A 373 3.82 -46.26 -12.96
CA PHE A 373 3.22 -44.92 -12.94
C PHE A 373 2.26 -44.66 -14.11
N ASP A 374 1.91 -45.69 -14.90
CA ASP A 374 1.10 -45.53 -16.13
C ASP A 374 -0.22 -44.80 -15.88
N ASN A 375 -0.91 -45.13 -14.79
CA ASN A 375 -2.17 -44.48 -14.44
C ASN A 375 -1.99 -42.96 -14.22
N VAL A 376 -0.93 -42.54 -13.52
CA VAL A 376 -0.65 -41.11 -13.29
C VAL A 376 -0.28 -40.43 -14.61
N LEU A 377 0.56 -41.06 -15.42
CA LEU A 377 1.02 -40.52 -16.72
C LEU A 377 -0.12 -40.40 -17.74
N ARG A 378 -1.08 -41.32 -17.76
CA ARG A 378 -2.27 -41.24 -18.61
C ARG A 378 -3.19 -40.10 -18.17
N LEU A 379 -3.41 -39.98 -16.86
CA LEU A 379 -4.32 -38.98 -16.30
C LEU A 379 -3.72 -37.56 -16.30
N SER A 380 -2.39 -37.41 -16.24
CA SER A 380 -1.70 -36.12 -16.32
C SER A 380 -1.85 -35.41 -17.66
N GLY A 381 -2.20 -36.19 -18.70
CA GLY A 381 -2.22 -35.77 -20.09
C GLY A 381 -0.83 -35.66 -20.71
N GLU A 382 -0.79 -35.51 -22.03
CA GLU A 382 0.45 -35.43 -22.80
C GLU A 382 0.87 -33.96 -22.94
N ARG A 383 1.70 -33.51 -21.99
CA ARG A 383 2.17 -32.11 -21.87
C ARG A 383 3.56 -31.93 -22.50
N VAL A 384 4.62 -32.13 -21.72
CA VAL A 384 6.02 -32.05 -22.21
C VAL A 384 6.30 -33.09 -23.30
N VAL A 385 5.56 -34.21 -23.29
CA VAL A 385 5.55 -35.22 -24.37
C VAL A 385 5.19 -34.59 -25.72
N TYR A 386 4.21 -33.69 -25.76
CA TYR A 386 3.83 -32.98 -26.98
C TYR A 386 4.95 -32.08 -27.52
N SER A 387 5.83 -31.56 -26.66
CA SER A 387 7.02 -30.82 -27.08
C SER A 387 8.01 -31.68 -27.86
N VAL A 388 8.20 -32.96 -27.48
CA VAL A 388 9.04 -33.91 -28.25
C VAL A 388 8.35 -34.27 -29.56
N TYR A 389 7.08 -34.63 -29.49
CA TYR A 389 6.26 -35.01 -30.66
C TYR A 389 6.26 -33.90 -31.72
N SER A 390 5.98 -32.66 -31.33
CA SER A 390 6.03 -31.49 -32.22
C SER A 390 7.42 -31.18 -32.77
N ALA A 391 8.50 -31.46 -32.01
CA ALA A 391 9.87 -31.29 -32.48
C ALA A 391 10.20 -32.23 -33.64
N VAL A 392 9.80 -33.51 -33.53
CA VAL A 392 9.98 -34.51 -34.60
C VAL A 392 9.17 -34.12 -35.84
N TYR A 393 7.91 -33.73 -35.66
CA TYR A 393 7.08 -33.26 -36.76
C TYR A 393 7.65 -32.00 -37.45
N ALA A 394 8.22 -31.07 -36.69
CA ALA A 394 8.86 -29.89 -37.27
C ALA A 394 10.04 -30.27 -38.18
N VAL A 395 10.87 -31.24 -37.79
CA VAL A 395 11.95 -31.76 -38.64
C VAL A 395 11.39 -32.49 -39.87
N ALA A 396 10.35 -33.30 -39.70
CA ALA A 396 9.72 -34.03 -40.81
C ALA A 396 9.10 -33.10 -41.85
N HIS A 397 8.39 -32.04 -41.43
CA HIS A 397 7.85 -31.02 -42.34
C HIS A 397 8.97 -30.23 -43.04
N ALA A 398 10.07 -29.94 -42.35
CA ALA A 398 11.21 -29.29 -42.97
C ALA A 398 11.88 -30.20 -44.03
N LEU A 399 12.03 -31.50 -43.75
CA LEU A 399 12.47 -32.48 -44.73
C LEU A 399 11.50 -32.59 -45.90
N HIS A 400 10.18 -32.56 -45.65
CA HIS A 400 9.16 -32.62 -46.69
C HIS A 400 9.31 -31.49 -47.71
N SER A 401 9.45 -30.25 -47.23
CA SER A 401 9.75 -29.07 -48.04
C SER A 401 11.08 -29.24 -48.79
N LEU A 402 12.14 -29.64 -48.06
CA LEU A 402 13.49 -29.73 -48.63
C LEU A 402 13.60 -30.78 -49.74
N LEU A 403 12.90 -31.91 -49.60
CA LEU A 403 12.90 -33.03 -50.56
C LEU A 403 11.87 -32.85 -51.70
N GLY A 404 11.10 -31.75 -51.69
CA GLY A 404 10.16 -31.40 -52.76
C GLY A 404 8.93 -32.31 -52.80
N CYS A 405 8.45 -32.76 -51.64
CA CYS A 405 7.39 -33.76 -51.52
C CYS A 405 5.97 -33.23 -51.83
N ASP A 406 5.79 -31.91 -52.01
CA ASP A 406 4.49 -31.26 -52.25
C ASP A 406 3.72 -31.82 -53.46
N HIS A 407 4.44 -32.41 -54.42
CA HIS A 407 3.85 -33.04 -55.62
C HIS A 407 3.45 -34.51 -55.42
N GLY A 408 3.47 -35.02 -54.19
CA GLY A 408 3.09 -36.39 -53.83
C GLY A 408 4.21 -37.43 -53.99
N THR A 409 5.44 -37.01 -54.31
CA THR A 409 6.63 -37.86 -54.38
C THR A 409 7.84 -37.13 -53.81
N CYS A 410 8.60 -37.77 -52.92
CA CYS A 410 9.82 -37.19 -52.37
C CYS A 410 11.07 -37.59 -53.18
N THR A 411 11.98 -36.65 -53.41
CA THR A 411 13.28 -36.95 -54.03
C THR A 411 14.36 -37.13 -52.98
N LYS A 412 14.77 -38.38 -52.72
CA LYS A 412 15.89 -38.69 -51.82
C LYS A 412 17.19 -38.07 -52.35
N LYS A 413 17.83 -37.24 -51.52
CA LYS A 413 19.10 -36.56 -51.82
C LYS A 413 19.91 -36.33 -50.54
N GLU A 414 21.18 -35.98 -50.68
CA GLU A 414 21.97 -35.53 -49.53
C GLU A 414 21.35 -34.27 -48.92
N VAL A 415 21.23 -34.26 -47.60
CA VAL A 415 20.69 -33.15 -46.82
C VAL A 415 21.81 -32.56 -45.99
N TYR A 416 22.22 -31.33 -46.31
CA TYR A 416 23.22 -30.63 -45.51
C TYR A 416 22.57 -29.96 -44.29
N PRO A 417 23.23 -29.97 -43.11
CA PRO A 417 22.70 -29.42 -41.87
C PRO A 417 22.08 -28.01 -41.99
N TRP A 418 22.80 -27.08 -42.60
CA TRP A 418 22.37 -25.69 -42.77
C TRP A 418 21.17 -25.53 -43.72
N GLN A 419 20.97 -26.46 -44.67
CA GLN A 419 19.82 -26.46 -45.56
C GLN A 419 18.56 -26.85 -44.79
N LEU A 420 18.65 -27.93 -44.02
CA LEU A 420 17.55 -28.37 -43.18
C LEU A 420 17.21 -27.32 -42.11
N LEU A 421 18.23 -26.72 -41.49
CA LEU A 421 18.05 -25.62 -40.52
C LEU A 421 17.21 -24.49 -41.12
N LYS A 422 17.54 -24.07 -42.35
CA LYS A 422 16.80 -23.00 -43.05
C LYS A 422 15.34 -23.36 -43.30
N GLU A 423 15.02 -24.62 -43.57
CA GLU A 423 13.65 -25.08 -43.75
C GLU A 423 12.92 -25.22 -42.41
N ILE A 424 13.59 -25.64 -41.34
CA ILE A 424 13.01 -25.67 -39.98
C ILE A 424 12.56 -24.28 -39.55
N TRP A 425 13.35 -23.23 -39.82
CA TRP A 425 12.96 -21.84 -39.52
C TRP A 425 11.69 -21.35 -40.26
N LYS A 426 11.26 -22.03 -41.33
CA LYS A 426 10.09 -21.66 -42.13
C LYS A 426 8.86 -22.51 -41.85
N VAL A 427 8.96 -23.53 -41.01
CA VAL A 427 7.84 -24.44 -40.77
C VAL A 427 6.65 -23.68 -40.19
N ASN A 428 5.49 -23.93 -40.79
CA ASN A 428 4.22 -23.40 -40.34
C ASN A 428 3.13 -24.40 -40.75
N PHE A 429 2.73 -25.24 -39.81
CA PHE A 429 1.76 -26.31 -40.04
C PHE A 429 0.84 -26.46 -38.82
N THR A 430 -0.24 -27.22 -38.99
CA THR A 430 -1.17 -27.54 -37.91
C THR A 430 -0.94 -28.98 -37.47
N LEU A 431 -0.75 -29.19 -36.17
CA LEU A 431 -0.58 -30.49 -35.54
C LEU A 431 -1.58 -30.62 -34.40
N LEU A 432 -2.47 -31.61 -34.44
CA LEU A 432 -3.50 -31.84 -33.44
C LEU A 432 -4.27 -30.55 -33.05
N ASP A 433 -4.74 -29.80 -34.07
CA ASP A 433 -5.44 -28.50 -33.95
C ASP A 433 -4.61 -27.32 -33.38
N HIS A 434 -3.29 -27.46 -33.28
CA HIS A 434 -2.37 -26.43 -32.81
C HIS A 434 -1.44 -25.97 -33.93
N GLN A 435 -1.27 -24.66 -34.08
CA GLN A 435 -0.32 -24.10 -35.04
C GLN A 435 1.10 -24.22 -34.50
N ILE A 436 1.99 -24.81 -35.31
CA ILE A 436 3.39 -25.04 -35.00
C ILE A 436 4.26 -24.12 -35.86
N SER A 437 4.97 -23.21 -35.20
CA SER A 437 5.92 -22.27 -35.81
C SER A 437 6.91 -21.75 -34.77
N PHE A 438 8.10 -21.34 -35.20
CA PHE A 438 9.12 -20.72 -34.35
C PHE A 438 9.13 -19.19 -34.50
N ASP A 439 9.26 -18.47 -33.39
CA ASP A 439 9.48 -17.03 -33.38
C ASP A 439 10.92 -16.68 -33.82
N PRO A 440 11.28 -15.39 -34.02
CA PRO A 440 12.64 -15.00 -34.39
C PRO A 440 13.73 -15.40 -33.39
N GLN A 441 13.37 -15.72 -32.16
CA GLN A 441 14.25 -16.20 -31.09
C GLN A 441 14.30 -17.74 -31.04
N GLY A 442 13.64 -18.43 -31.96
CA GLY A 442 13.64 -19.89 -32.08
C GLY A 442 12.74 -20.59 -31.05
N ASP A 443 11.77 -19.88 -30.48
CA ASP A 443 10.85 -20.41 -29.48
C ASP A 443 9.48 -20.72 -30.09
N MET A 444 8.86 -21.81 -29.62
CA MET A 444 7.47 -22.12 -29.94
C MET A 444 6.52 -21.54 -28.90
N ALA A 445 5.52 -20.78 -29.37
CA ALA A 445 4.53 -20.11 -28.51
C ALA A 445 3.38 -21.03 -28.05
N LEU A 446 3.70 -22.14 -27.37
CA LEU A 446 2.69 -22.96 -26.69
C LEU A 446 2.15 -22.23 -25.46
N HIS A 447 0.84 -22.32 -25.20
CA HIS A 447 0.30 -21.71 -23.99
C HIS A 447 0.60 -22.55 -22.74
N LEU A 448 0.75 -21.86 -21.61
CA LEU A 448 1.07 -22.47 -20.32
C LEU A 448 -0.23 -22.67 -19.53
N GLU A 449 -0.21 -23.65 -18.64
CA GLU A 449 -1.26 -23.93 -17.67
C GLU A 449 -0.69 -23.89 -16.26
N ILE A 450 -1.53 -23.42 -15.34
CA ILE A 450 -1.30 -23.58 -13.91
C ILE A 450 -2.12 -24.79 -13.49
N VAL A 451 -1.46 -25.83 -13.03
CA VAL A 451 -2.07 -27.08 -12.59
C VAL A 451 -2.05 -27.19 -11.07
N GLN A 452 -3.13 -27.67 -10.50
CA GLN A 452 -3.21 -28.01 -9.09
C GLN A 452 -3.04 -29.52 -8.90
N TRP A 453 -2.20 -29.93 -7.94
CA TRP A 453 -2.06 -31.35 -7.60
C TRP A 453 -3.30 -31.84 -6.83
N GLN A 454 -3.85 -32.96 -7.25
CA GLN A 454 -5.02 -33.60 -6.66
C GLN A 454 -4.66 -35.03 -6.25
N TRP A 455 -4.91 -35.37 -4.98
CA TRP A 455 -4.72 -36.72 -4.41
C TRP A 455 -6.04 -37.48 -4.21
N GLY A 456 -7.13 -37.00 -4.81
CA GLY A 456 -8.46 -37.60 -4.75
C GLY A 456 -8.71 -38.72 -5.76
N LEU A 457 -9.85 -39.42 -5.62
CA LEU A 457 -10.23 -40.60 -6.41
C LEU A 457 -10.58 -40.24 -7.88
N SER A 458 -9.55 -40.16 -8.73
CA SER A 458 -9.49 -40.81 -10.06
C SER A 458 -9.89 -40.09 -11.37
N GLN A 459 -9.80 -38.76 -11.54
CA GLN A 459 -9.92 -38.20 -12.91
C GLN A 459 -8.71 -37.43 -13.44
N ASN A 460 -7.95 -36.70 -12.61
CA ASN A 460 -6.71 -36.06 -13.07
C ASN A 460 -5.82 -35.68 -11.87
N PRO A 461 -4.59 -36.23 -11.73
CA PRO A 461 -3.67 -35.88 -10.64
C PRO A 461 -3.16 -34.43 -10.73
N PHE A 462 -3.19 -33.82 -11.93
CA PHE A 462 -2.72 -32.46 -12.20
C PHE A 462 -3.80 -31.68 -12.96
N GLN A 463 -4.75 -31.13 -12.21
CA GLN A 463 -5.90 -30.43 -12.77
C GLN A 463 -5.55 -29.00 -13.20
N SER A 464 -5.81 -28.62 -14.45
CA SER A 464 -5.65 -27.25 -14.94
C SER A 464 -6.63 -26.30 -14.23
N VAL A 465 -6.10 -25.27 -13.56
CA VAL A 465 -6.88 -24.24 -12.84
C VAL A 465 -6.75 -22.85 -13.47
N ALA A 466 -5.76 -22.62 -14.32
CA ALA A 466 -5.64 -21.37 -15.09
C ALA A 466 -4.81 -21.59 -16.36
N SER A 467 -4.96 -20.71 -17.35
CA SER A 467 -4.20 -20.74 -18.61
C SER A 467 -3.50 -19.39 -18.84
N TYR A 468 -2.20 -19.41 -19.10
CA TYR A 468 -1.40 -18.25 -19.46
C TYR A 468 -1.08 -18.27 -20.94
N TYR A 469 -1.37 -17.16 -21.63
CA TYR A 469 -1.12 -17.03 -23.05
C TYR A 469 0.12 -16.15 -23.31
N PRO A 470 1.24 -16.72 -23.83
CA PRO A 470 2.49 -15.99 -24.03
C PRO A 470 2.36 -14.75 -24.92
N LEU A 471 1.62 -14.84 -26.03
CA LEU A 471 1.46 -13.74 -27.00
C LEU A 471 0.76 -12.52 -26.39
N GLN A 472 -0.25 -12.73 -25.54
CA GLN A 472 -0.97 -11.65 -24.85
C GLN A 472 -0.33 -11.29 -23.51
N ARG A 473 0.63 -12.09 -23.01
CA ARG A 473 1.21 -12.00 -21.66
C ARG A 473 0.13 -11.86 -20.57
N GLN A 474 -0.89 -12.71 -20.63
CA GLN A 474 -2.03 -12.65 -19.72
C GLN A 474 -2.43 -14.03 -19.20
N LEU A 475 -2.66 -14.10 -17.89
CA LEU A 475 -3.32 -15.20 -17.22
C LEU A 475 -4.84 -15.07 -17.35
N LYS A 476 -5.51 -16.14 -17.79
CA LYS A 476 -6.96 -16.22 -18.04
C LYS A 476 -7.51 -17.54 -17.50
N LYS A 477 -8.85 -17.65 -17.50
CA LYS A 477 -9.60 -18.88 -17.13
C LYS A 477 -9.25 -19.40 -15.73
N ILE A 478 -9.09 -18.51 -14.76
CA ILE A 478 -8.81 -18.89 -13.37
C ILE A 478 -10.09 -19.54 -12.78
N GLN A 479 -10.02 -20.83 -12.50
CA GLN A 479 -11.07 -21.62 -11.86
C GLN A 479 -10.90 -21.62 -10.33
N ASP A 480 -11.89 -22.14 -9.62
CA ASP A 480 -11.84 -22.29 -8.16
C ASP A 480 -10.76 -23.31 -7.78
N ILE A 481 -9.69 -22.82 -7.13
CA ILE A 481 -8.61 -23.64 -6.55
C ILE A 481 -9.08 -24.19 -5.21
N SER A 482 -8.82 -25.48 -4.95
CA SER A 482 -9.06 -26.05 -3.61
C SER A 482 -7.88 -25.75 -2.69
N TRP A 483 -8.12 -25.00 -1.62
CA TRP A 483 -7.11 -24.60 -0.66
C TRP A 483 -7.07 -25.56 0.51
N HIS A 484 -5.86 -25.98 0.88
CA HIS A 484 -5.65 -26.76 2.09
C HIS A 484 -5.64 -25.88 3.36
N THR A 485 -6.75 -25.20 3.62
CA THR A 485 -7.00 -24.42 4.84
C THR A 485 -8.30 -24.88 5.50
N ILE A 486 -8.50 -24.56 6.79
CA ILE A 486 -9.64 -25.06 7.59
C ILE A 486 -11.00 -24.78 6.94
N ASN A 487 -11.14 -23.69 6.17
CA ASN A 487 -12.38 -23.28 5.51
C ASN A 487 -12.28 -23.22 3.98
N ASN A 488 -11.28 -23.87 3.37
CA ASN A 488 -11.02 -23.75 1.93
C ASN A 488 -10.86 -22.28 1.47
N THR A 489 -10.30 -21.44 2.33
CA THR A 489 -10.03 -20.02 2.06
C THR A 489 -8.62 -19.84 1.51
N ILE A 490 -8.45 -18.83 0.64
CA ILE A 490 -7.15 -18.44 0.08
C ILE A 490 -6.16 -18.19 1.24
N PRO A 491 -5.01 -18.87 1.28
CA PRO A 491 -3.97 -18.62 2.28
C PRO A 491 -3.50 -17.18 2.25
N VAL A 492 -3.41 -16.53 3.41
CA VAL A 492 -2.90 -15.17 3.51
C VAL A 492 -1.37 -15.22 3.58
N SER A 493 -0.70 -14.60 2.61
CA SER A 493 0.76 -14.46 2.58
C SER A 493 1.12 -12.99 2.43
N MET A 494 1.01 -12.25 3.54
CA MET A 494 1.31 -10.83 3.61
C MET A 494 2.25 -10.52 4.78
N CYS A 495 3.23 -9.63 4.57
CA CYS A 495 4.15 -9.22 5.63
C CYS A 495 3.42 -8.41 6.70
N SER A 496 2.69 -7.38 6.25
CA SER A 496 1.91 -6.48 7.10
C SER A 496 0.44 -6.46 6.69
N LYS A 497 -0.44 -6.35 7.68
CA LYS A 497 -1.88 -6.17 7.44
C LYS A 497 -2.13 -4.80 6.82
N ARG A 498 -3.21 -4.68 6.04
CA ARG A 498 -3.67 -3.37 5.54
C ARG A 498 -3.99 -2.44 6.71
N CYS A 499 -3.50 -1.21 6.65
CA CYS A 499 -3.79 -0.20 7.66
C CYS A 499 -5.25 0.24 7.61
N GLN A 500 -5.80 0.59 8.77
CA GLN A 500 -7.15 1.13 8.86
C GLN A 500 -7.16 2.60 8.41
N SER A 501 -8.35 3.12 8.12
CA SER A 501 -8.50 4.54 7.79
C SER A 501 -8.06 5.39 8.98
N GLY A 502 -7.29 6.47 8.73
CA GLY A 502 -6.70 7.31 9.79
C GLY A 502 -5.35 6.82 10.33
N GLN A 503 -4.78 5.75 9.75
CA GLN A 503 -3.45 5.24 10.08
C GLN A 503 -2.48 5.36 8.89
N LYS A 504 -1.27 5.85 9.14
CA LYS A 504 -0.19 5.88 8.16
C LYS A 504 0.69 4.63 8.22
N LYS A 505 1.33 4.30 7.10
CA LYS A 505 2.34 3.24 7.01
C LYS A 505 3.70 3.76 7.49
N LYS A 506 4.36 3.04 8.39
CA LYS A 506 5.76 3.24 8.74
C LYS A 506 6.56 2.04 8.26
N PRO A 507 7.50 2.21 7.31
CA PRO A 507 8.29 1.08 6.81
C PRO A 507 9.12 0.45 7.94
N VAL A 508 9.19 -0.87 7.97
CA VAL A 508 9.96 -1.65 8.94
C VAL A 508 10.98 -2.50 8.19
N GLY A 509 12.26 -2.24 8.45
CA GLY A 509 13.36 -2.94 7.78
C GLY A 509 13.56 -2.46 6.34
N ILE A 510 13.94 -3.39 5.46
CA ILE A 510 14.38 -3.09 4.09
C ILE A 510 13.24 -3.31 3.07
N HIS A 511 12.27 -4.18 3.39
CA HIS A 511 11.22 -4.57 2.46
C HIS A 511 10.06 -3.58 2.47
N ILE A 512 9.69 -3.06 1.29
CA ILE A 512 8.59 -2.10 1.12
C ILE A 512 7.23 -2.69 1.57
N CYS A 513 7.06 -4.00 1.41
CA CYS A 513 5.84 -4.71 1.81
C CYS A 513 5.65 -4.81 3.33
N CYS A 514 6.70 -4.55 4.12
CA CYS A 514 6.69 -4.66 5.56
C CYS A 514 6.63 -3.27 6.21
N PHE A 515 5.49 -2.99 6.84
CA PHE A 515 5.23 -1.73 7.51
C PHE A 515 4.40 -1.90 8.78
N GLU A 516 4.54 -0.99 9.72
CA GLU A 516 3.67 -0.85 10.88
C GLU A 516 2.61 0.22 10.58
N CYS A 517 1.38 -0.03 11.02
CA CYS A 517 0.30 0.95 10.93
C CYS A 517 0.31 1.82 12.19
N ILE A 518 0.45 3.13 12.01
CA ILE A 518 0.51 4.10 13.11
C ILE A 518 -0.62 5.11 12.96
N ASP A 519 -1.36 5.35 14.03
CA ASP A 519 -2.42 6.35 14.04
C ASP A 519 -1.87 7.75 13.75
N CYS A 520 -2.57 8.51 12.91
CA CYS A 520 -2.29 9.93 12.76
C CYS A 520 -2.51 10.67 14.08
N LEU A 521 -1.63 11.65 14.34
CA LEU A 521 -1.68 12.48 15.54
C LEU A 521 -2.91 13.39 15.54
N PRO A 522 -3.42 13.81 16.71
CA PRO A 522 -4.52 14.78 16.79
C PRO A 522 -4.23 16.05 15.98
N GLY A 523 -5.23 16.53 15.24
CA GLY A 523 -5.08 17.67 14.33
C GLY A 523 -4.48 17.34 12.96
N THR A 524 -4.16 16.07 12.69
CA THR A 524 -3.70 15.58 11.38
C THR A 524 -4.62 14.48 10.84
N PHE A 525 -4.62 14.27 9.53
CA PHE A 525 -5.39 13.22 8.85
C PHE A 525 -4.58 12.64 7.68
N LEU A 526 -4.91 11.43 7.23
CA LEU A 526 -4.25 10.79 6.09
C LEU A 526 -5.09 10.96 4.83
N ASN A 527 -4.54 11.60 3.79
CA ASN A 527 -5.17 11.67 2.48
C ASN A 527 -4.71 10.45 1.63
N GLN A 528 -5.57 9.43 1.52
CA GLN A 528 -5.26 8.16 0.83
C GLN A 528 -4.87 8.29 -0.65
N THR A 529 -5.08 9.45 -1.28
CA THR A 529 -4.85 9.63 -2.72
C THR A 529 -3.46 10.15 -3.09
N GLU A 530 -2.68 10.66 -2.13
CA GLU A 530 -1.35 11.26 -2.41
C GLU A 530 -0.20 10.55 -1.70
N ASP A 531 -0.31 10.26 -0.40
CA ASP A 531 0.80 9.69 0.38
C ASP A 531 0.27 8.82 1.54
N GLU A 532 0.63 7.53 1.53
CA GLU A 532 0.26 6.57 2.58
C GLU A 532 1.24 6.59 3.77
N TYR A 533 2.35 7.32 3.67
CA TYR A 533 3.44 7.34 4.66
C TYR A 533 3.44 8.58 5.55
N GLU A 534 2.72 9.66 5.18
CA GLU A 534 2.71 10.92 5.93
C GLU A 534 1.31 11.49 6.16
N CYS A 535 1.01 11.88 7.41
CA CYS A 535 -0.26 12.52 7.76
C CYS A 535 -0.18 14.04 7.52
N GLN A 536 -1.22 14.61 6.92
CA GLN A 536 -1.34 16.03 6.62
C GLN A 536 -2.06 16.79 7.75
N ALA A 537 -1.71 18.05 7.98
CA ALA A 537 -2.36 18.88 9.00
C ALA A 537 -3.75 19.37 8.56
N CYS A 538 -4.71 19.43 9.50
CA CYS A 538 -6.04 19.95 9.22
C CYS A 538 -6.03 21.47 8.93
N PRO A 539 -6.97 21.98 8.10
CA PRO A 539 -7.16 23.41 7.88
C PRO A 539 -7.41 24.19 9.18
N SER A 540 -7.10 25.49 9.18
CA SER A 540 -7.12 26.32 10.41
C SER A 540 -8.46 26.40 11.15
N ASN A 541 -9.58 26.07 10.52
CA ASN A 541 -10.93 26.09 11.11
C ASN A 541 -11.42 24.70 11.57
N GLU A 542 -10.62 23.67 11.31
CA GLU A 542 -10.97 22.27 11.50
C GLU A 542 -9.94 21.56 12.40
N TRP A 543 -10.30 20.38 12.85
CA TRP A 543 -9.56 19.58 13.81
C TRP A 543 -9.92 18.10 13.67
N SER A 544 -8.94 17.21 13.72
CA SER A 544 -9.15 15.75 13.68
C SER A 544 -8.80 15.11 15.02
N HIS A 545 -9.52 14.05 15.39
CA HIS A 545 -9.17 13.21 16.54
C HIS A 545 -8.05 12.23 16.16
N GLN A 546 -7.44 11.58 17.16
CA GLN A 546 -6.52 10.47 16.88
C GLN A 546 -7.28 9.38 16.10
N SER A 547 -6.62 8.76 15.11
CA SER A 547 -7.17 7.68 14.26
C SER A 547 -8.36 8.06 13.38
N GLU A 548 -8.71 9.34 13.25
CA GLU A 548 -9.76 9.79 12.35
C GLU A 548 -9.22 10.14 10.96
N ALA A 549 -9.95 9.76 9.92
CA ALA A 549 -9.58 10.00 8.54
C ALA A 549 -10.01 11.39 8.01
N SER A 550 -10.73 12.17 8.82
CA SER A 550 -11.34 13.44 8.37
C SER A 550 -11.24 14.54 9.43
N CYS A 551 -11.20 15.79 8.97
CA CYS A 551 -11.18 16.97 9.82
C CYS A 551 -12.61 17.44 10.14
N PHE A 552 -12.87 17.79 11.39
CA PHE A 552 -14.15 18.29 11.90
C PHE A 552 -14.06 19.76 12.29
N LYS A 553 -15.14 20.52 12.16
CA LYS A 553 -15.17 21.93 12.56
C LYS A 553 -14.99 22.08 14.08
N ARG A 554 -14.16 23.05 14.50
CA ARG A 554 -13.95 23.35 15.93
C ARG A 554 -15.21 23.88 16.60
N ARG A 555 -15.33 23.66 17.91
CA ARG A 555 -16.47 24.14 18.71
C ARG A 555 -16.24 25.61 19.09
N LEU A 556 -17.23 26.46 18.85
CA LEU A 556 -17.18 27.87 19.21
C LEU A 556 -17.57 28.06 20.68
N ALA A 557 -16.76 28.79 21.44
CA ALA A 557 -17.08 29.20 22.81
C ALA A 557 -17.43 30.69 22.86
N PHE A 558 -18.60 31.01 23.42
CA PHE A 558 -19.14 32.36 23.63
C PHE A 558 -19.99 32.39 24.91
N LEU A 559 -20.34 33.58 25.40
CA LEU A 559 -21.14 33.72 26.62
C LEU A 559 -22.60 33.34 26.37
N GLU A 560 -23.03 32.21 26.91
CA GLU A 560 -24.37 31.67 26.71
C GLU A 560 -25.40 32.21 27.72
N TRP A 561 -26.65 32.32 27.28
CA TRP A 561 -27.77 32.80 28.11
C TRP A 561 -28.12 31.88 29.28
N HIS A 562 -27.72 30.61 29.19
CA HIS A 562 -28.17 29.56 30.11
C HIS A 562 -27.21 29.41 31.31
N GLU A 563 -26.06 30.10 31.28
CA GLU A 563 -25.11 30.10 32.37
C GLU A 563 -25.60 30.92 33.56
N ALA A 564 -25.48 30.36 34.77
CA ALA A 564 -25.89 31.00 36.02
C ALA A 564 -25.36 32.44 36.23
N PRO A 565 -24.06 32.76 36.02
CA PRO A 565 -23.58 34.13 36.21
C PRO A 565 -24.22 35.14 35.24
N THR A 566 -24.50 34.74 34.00
CA THR A 566 -25.16 35.59 32.99
C THR A 566 -26.59 35.94 33.41
N ILE A 567 -27.33 34.97 33.94
CA ILE A 567 -28.71 35.17 34.43
C ILE A 567 -28.73 36.16 35.59
N VAL A 568 -27.81 36.01 36.56
CA VAL A 568 -27.73 36.91 37.73
C VAL A 568 -27.46 38.35 37.30
N VAL A 569 -26.50 38.57 36.38
CA VAL A 569 -26.15 39.90 35.90
C VAL A 569 -27.28 40.54 35.11
N ALA A 570 -28.01 39.77 34.29
CA ALA A 570 -29.17 40.26 33.55
C ALA A 570 -30.31 40.71 34.48
N LEU A 571 -30.59 39.96 35.55
CA LEU A 571 -31.59 40.32 36.56
C LEU A 571 -31.22 41.63 37.28
N LEU A 572 -29.96 41.79 37.68
CA LEU A 572 -29.46 43.02 38.31
C LEU A 572 -29.58 44.23 37.37
N ALA A 573 -29.26 44.06 36.09
CA ALA A 573 -29.40 45.11 35.08
C ALA A 573 -30.87 45.51 34.87
N ALA A 574 -31.79 44.55 34.82
CA ALA A 574 -33.23 44.81 34.69
C ALA A 574 -33.78 45.60 35.90
N LEU A 575 -33.40 45.22 37.11
CA LEU A 575 -33.76 45.95 38.33
C LEU A 575 -33.17 47.37 38.36
N GLY A 576 -31.93 47.53 37.89
CA GLY A 576 -31.28 48.83 37.72
C GLY A 576 -31.99 49.74 36.70
N PHE A 577 -32.43 49.17 35.57
CA PHE A 577 -33.21 49.88 34.56
C PHE A 577 -34.56 50.36 35.10
N LEU A 578 -35.31 49.47 35.77
CA LEU A 578 -36.61 49.81 36.35
C LEU A 578 -36.50 50.90 37.43
N SER A 579 -35.47 50.81 38.29
CA SER A 579 -35.23 51.82 39.32
C SER A 579 -34.81 53.17 38.73
N THR A 580 -33.92 53.21 37.73
CA THR A 580 -33.57 54.47 37.03
C THR A 580 -34.75 55.10 36.30
N LEU A 581 -35.61 54.28 35.68
CA LEU A 581 -36.83 54.76 35.04
C LEU A 581 -37.79 55.39 36.06
N ALA A 582 -37.98 54.74 37.21
CA ALA A 582 -38.80 55.29 38.30
C ALA A 582 -38.24 56.64 38.79
N ILE A 583 -36.92 56.74 38.98
CA ILE A 583 -36.24 57.98 39.38
C ILE A 583 -36.47 59.10 38.36
N LEU A 584 -36.34 58.80 37.06
CA LEU A 584 -36.57 59.76 35.97
C LEU A 584 -38.01 60.30 35.99
N VAL A 585 -39.00 59.42 36.17
CA VAL A 585 -40.42 59.81 36.26
C VAL A 585 -40.69 60.70 37.48
N ILE A 586 -40.10 60.39 38.64
CA ILE A 586 -40.22 61.20 39.86
C ILE A 586 -39.62 62.59 39.64
N PHE A 587 -38.41 62.66 39.08
CA PHE A 587 -37.72 63.93 38.81
C PHE A 587 -38.45 64.78 37.77
N TRP A 588 -39.05 64.15 36.76
CA TRP A 588 -39.87 64.82 35.76
C TRP A 588 -41.12 65.45 36.39
N ARG A 589 -41.84 64.70 37.23
CA ARG A 589 -43.05 65.18 37.91
C ARG A 589 -42.75 66.34 38.87
N HIS A 590 -41.60 66.31 39.55
CA HIS A 590 -41.18 67.34 40.51
C HIS A 590 -40.14 68.32 39.94
N PHE A 591 -40.11 68.54 38.62
CA PHE A 591 -39.06 69.34 37.95
C PHE A 591 -38.92 70.77 38.48
N GLN A 592 -40.02 71.39 38.88
CA GLN A 592 -40.01 72.77 39.40
C GLN A 592 -39.51 72.88 40.85
N THR A 593 -39.27 71.75 41.53
CA THR A 593 -38.83 71.76 42.92
C THR A 593 -37.35 72.15 43.07
N PRO A 594 -36.99 72.89 44.14
CA PRO A 594 -35.61 73.33 44.36
C PRO A 594 -34.62 72.17 44.51
N MET A 595 -35.06 70.99 44.97
CA MET A 595 -34.22 69.79 45.08
C MET A 595 -33.78 69.23 43.72
N VAL A 596 -34.64 69.28 42.68
CA VAL A 596 -34.26 68.83 41.32
C VAL A 596 -33.35 69.87 40.65
N ARG A 597 -33.57 71.16 40.93
CA ARG A 597 -32.68 72.23 40.44
C ARG A 597 -31.31 72.20 41.10
N SER A 598 -31.22 71.90 42.40
CA SER A 598 -29.94 71.72 43.11
C SER A 598 -29.19 70.47 42.63
N ALA A 599 -29.92 69.41 42.29
CA ALA A 599 -29.37 68.20 41.69
C ALA A 599 -28.85 68.35 40.24
N GLY A 600 -28.92 69.55 39.68
CA GLY A 600 -28.34 69.89 38.38
C GLY A 600 -29.34 70.24 37.29
N GLY A 601 -30.63 70.38 37.62
CA GLY A 601 -31.66 70.84 36.68
C GLY A 601 -31.67 70.01 35.38
N PRO A 602 -31.52 70.62 34.19
CA PRO A 602 -31.52 69.90 32.92
C PRO A 602 -30.45 68.79 32.79
N MET A 603 -29.28 68.95 33.43
CA MET A 603 -28.20 67.95 33.35
C MET A 603 -28.54 66.64 34.07
N CYS A 604 -29.44 66.67 35.05
CA CYS A 604 -29.91 65.47 35.74
C CYS A 604 -30.69 64.54 34.80
N PHE A 605 -31.51 65.11 33.91
CA PHE A 605 -32.25 64.34 32.91
C PHE A 605 -31.31 63.73 31.87
N LEU A 606 -30.25 64.46 31.49
CA LEU A 606 -29.20 63.93 30.62
C LEU A 606 -28.50 62.73 31.27
N MET A 607 -28.09 62.82 32.54
CA MET A 607 -27.47 61.70 33.28
C MET A 607 -28.40 60.48 33.38
N LEU A 608 -29.66 60.67 33.77
CA LEU A 608 -30.62 59.57 33.89
C LEU A 608 -30.94 58.90 32.55
N THR A 609 -31.05 59.68 31.47
CA THR A 609 -31.27 59.15 30.12
C THR A 609 -30.09 58.31 29.64
N LEU A 610 -28.86 58.79 29.87
CA LEU A 610 -27.64 58.05 29.50
C LEU A 610 -27.45 56.77 30.31
N LEU A 611 -27.84 56.77 31.59
CA LEU A 611 -27.86 55.56 32.42
C LEU A 611 -28.87 54.53 31.91
N LEU A 612 -30.08 54.95 31.49
CA LEU A 612 -31.06 54.06 30.87
C LEU A 612 -30.53 53.44 29.57
N VAL A 613 -29.91 54.24 28.70
CA VAL A 613 -29.27 53.74 27.48
C VAL A 613 -28.15 52.75 27.81
N ALA A 614 -27.32 53.04 28.83
CA ALA A 614 -26.25 52.13 29.26
C ALA A 614 -26.78 50.78 29.75
N TYR A 615 -27.87 50.76 30.54
CA TYR A 615 -28.51 49.51 30.95
C TYR A 615 -29.08 48.71 29.77
N MET A 616 -29.61 49.37 28.74
CA MET A 616 -30.12 48.71 27.52
C MET A 616 -29.02 48.06 26.67
N VAL A 617 -27.76 48.47 26.82
CA VAL A 617 -26.63 47.88 26.09
C VAL A 617 -26.08 46.62 26.79
N VAL A 618 -26.35 46.41 28.07
CA VAL A 618 -25.85 45.25 28.85
C VAL A 618 -26.24 43.89 28.23
N PRO A 619 -27.49 43.65 27.78
CA PRO A 619 -27.86 42.39 27.11
C PRO A 619 -27.07 42.09 25.83
N VAL A 620 -26.52 43.11 25.16
CA VAL A 620 -25.74 42.99 23.91
C VAL A 620 -24.37 42.32 24.15
N TYR A 621 -23.93 42.18 25.40
CA TYR A 621 -22.71 41.45 25.75
C TYR A 621 -22.88 39.93 25.69
N VAL A 622 -24.12 39.42 25.70
CA VAL A 622 -24.46 38.00 25.77
C VAL A 622 -24.87 37.46 24.40
N GLY A 623 -24.36 36.28 24.03
CA GLY A 623 -24.61 35.65 22.72
C GLY A 623 -23.48 35.84 21.70
N PRO A 624 -23.66 35.33 20.47
CA PRO A 624 -22.60 35.31 19.46
C PRO A 624 -22.27 36.73 18.97
N PRO A 625 -20.98 37.13 18.97
CA PRO A 625 -20.59 38.48 18.57
C PRO A 625 -20.79 38.67 17.06
N LYS A 626 -21.61 39.65 16.71
CA LYS A 626 -21.81 40.18 15.35
C LYS A 626 -21.17 41.57 15.25
N VAL A 627 -21.02 42.06 14.02
CA VAL A 627 -20.49 43.41 13.76
C VAL A 627 -21.27 44.50 14.53
N SER A 628 -22.61 44.39 14.58
CA SER A 628 -23.47 45.32 15.33
C SER A 628 -23.28 45.23 16.85
N THR A 629 -23.11 44.02 17.39
CA THR A 629 -22.91 43.85 18.83
C THR A 629 -21.53 44.36 19.24
N CYS A 630 -20.50 44.16 18.41
CA CYS A 630 -19.16 44.69 18.67
C CYS A 630 -19.16 46.23 18.65
N PHE A 631 -19.88 46.85 17.73
CA PHE A 631 -20.05 48.30 17.70
C PHE A 631 -20.69 48.85 18.98
N CYS A 632 -21.80 48.25 19.44
CA CYS A 632 -22.47 48.68 20.67
C CYS A 632 -21.58 48.56 21.91
N ARG A 633 -20.79 47.48 22.01
CA ARG A 633 -19.89 47.23 23.14
C ARG A 633 -18.69 48.18 23.16
N GLN A 634 -18.09 48.46 22.01
CA GLN A 634 -16.85 49.23 21.92
C GLN A 634 -17.06 50.75 21.82
N ALA A 635 -18.21 51.22 21.32
CA ALA A 635 -18.48 52.64 21.17
C ALA A 635 -19.64 53.13 22.04
N LEU A 636 -20.84 52.58 21.87
CA LEU A 636 -22.05 53.15 22.46
C LEU A 636 -22.01 53.15 23.99
N PHE A 637 -21.65 52.02 24.61
CA PHE A 637 -21.60 51.91 26.06
C PHE A 637 -20.53 52.83 26.70
N PRO A 638 -19.24 52.80 26.29
CA PRO A 638 -18.23 53.70 26.84
C PRO A 638 -18.57 55.17 26.70
N LEU A 639 -19.17 55.58 25.57
CA LEU A 639 -19.58 56.97 25.36
C LEU A 639 -20.66 57.40 26.34
N CYS A 640 -21.75 56.65 26.47
CA CYS A 640 -22.83 56.98 27.39
C CYS A 640 -22.34 57.08 28.84
N PHE A 641 -21.48 56.15 29.24
CA PHE A 641 -20.95 56.07 30.59
C PHE A 641 -19.99 57.23 30.92
N THR A 642 -19.07 57.58 30.02
CA THR A 642 -18.17 58.74 30.19
C THR A 642 -18.95 60.05 30.31
N ILE A 643 -19.97 60.24 29.47
CA ILE A 643 -20.79 61.45 29.53
C ILE A 643 -21.45 61.54 30.92
N CYS A 644 -22.00 60.44 31.45
CA CYS A 644 -22.58 60.41 32.78
C CYS A 644 -21.57 60.77 33.89
N ILE A 645 -20.38 60.16 33.90
CA ILE A 645 -19.32 60.48 34.88
C ILE A 645 -18.85 61.92 34.74
N SER A 646 -18.71 62.42 33.51
CA SER A 646 -18.30 63.81 33.25
C SER A 646 -19.30 64.81 33.84
N CYS A 647 -20.61 64.54 33.72
CA CYS A 647 -21.65 65.35 34.34
C CYS A 647 -21.48 65.42 35.86
N ILE A 648 -21.20 64.28 36.51
CA ILE A 648 -21.00 64.23 37.97
C ILE A 648 -19.71 64.96 38.37
N ALA A 649 -18.60 64.78 37.63
CA ALA A 649 -17.33 65.45 37.91
C ALA A 649 -17.42 66.98 37.74
N VAL A 650 -18.09 67.44 36.68
CA VAL A 650 -18.37 68.87 36.45
C VAL A 650 -19.25 69.44 37.55
N ARG A 651 -20.20 68.66 38.09
CA ARG A 651 -21.01 69.07 39.24
C ARG A 651 -20.20 69.16 40.52
N SER A 652 -19.33 68.20 40.80
CA SER A 652 -18.38 68.30 41.92
C SER A 652 -17.52 69.56 41.81
N PHE A 653 -17.01 69.85 40.61
CA PHE A 653 -16.23 71.06 40.36
C PHE A 653 -17.05 72.33 40.59
N GLN A 654 -18.30 72.38 40.10
CA GLN A 654 -19.19 73.52 40.30
C GLN A 654 -19.43 73.81 41.78
N ILE A 655 -19.63 72.78 42.61
CA ILE A 655 -19.79 72.93 44.06
C ILE A 655 -18.55 73.57 44.69
N VAL A 656 -17.34 73.12 44.35
CA VAL A 656 -16.09 73.71 44.86
C VAL A 656 -15.87 75.13 44.35
N CYS A 657 -16.19 75.41 43.09
CA CYS A 657 -16.03 76.72 42.49
C CYS A 657 -16.86 77.80 43.20
N VAL A 658 -18.13 77.51 43.50
CA VAL A 658 -19.06 78.45 44.16
C VAL A 658 -18.59 78.79 45.58
N PHE A 659 -18.11 77.81 46.35
CA PHE A 659 -17.85 77.99 47.78
C PHE A 659 -16.38 78.30 48.15
N LYS A 660 -15.39 77.90 47.33
CA LYS A 660 -13.96 78.09 47.63
C LYS A 660 -13.19 78.86 46.55
N MET A 661 -13.55 78.73 45.28
CA MET A 661 -12.80 79.36 44.18
C MET A 661 -13.28 80.77 43.85
N ALA A 662 -14.57 81.07 44.08
CA ALA A 662 -15.14 82.41 43.92
C ALA A 662 -14.44 83.46 44.82
N SER A 663 -13.98 83.07 46.01
CA SER A 663 -13.23 83.95 46.92
C SER A 663 -11.73 84.04 46.59
N ARG A 664 -11.12 82.96 46.08
CA ARG A 664 -9.66 82.89 45.83
C ARG A 664 -9.24 83.34 44.43
N PHE A 665 -10.11 83.16 43.41
CA PHE A 665 -9.85 83.49 42.01
C PHE A 665 -11.10 84.03 41.28
N PRO A 666 -11.52 85.28 41.54
CA PRO A 666 -12.79 85.83 41.04
C PRO A 666 -12.82 86.04 39.51
N ARG A 667 -11.68 86.29 38.87
CA ARG A 667 -11.59 86.46 37.40
C ARG A 667 -11.83 85.15 36.65
N ALA A 668 -11.20 84.05 37.07
CA ALA A 668 -11.38 82.74 36.42
C ALA A 668 -12.82 82.21 36.59
N TYR A 669 -13.40 82.39 37.77
CA TYR A 669 -14.78 82.01 38.05
C TYR A 669 -15.80 82.82 37.23
N SER A 670 -15.64 84.14 37.13
CA SER A 670 -16.55 84.98 36.33
C SER A 670 -16.50 84.66 34.83
N TYR A 671 -15.33 84.34 34.28
CA TYR A 671 -15.20 83.84 32.91
C TYR A 671 -15.89 82.48 32.71
N TRP A 672 -15.69 81.54 33.63
CA TRP A 672 -16.29 80.20 33.55
C TRP A 672 -17.82 80.26 33.62
N VAL A 673 -18.40 81.09 34.51
CA VAL A 673 -19.85 81.29 34.57
C VAL A 673 -20.39 82.02 33.34
N ARG A 674 -19.68 83.04 32.83
CA ARG A 674 -20.09 83.85 31.67
C ARG A 674 -20.20 83.05 30.37
N TYR A 675 -19.34 82.04 30.17
CA TYR A 675 -19.32 81.20 28.96
C TYR A 675 -20.02 79.84 29.14
N GLN A 676 -20.99 79.71 30.06
CA GLN A 676 -21.66 78.44 30.34
C GLN A 676 -20.69 77.27 30.63
N GLY A 677 -19.70 77.54 31.46
CA GLY A 677 -18.58 76.64 31.79
C GLY A 677 -18.92 75.17 32.02
N PRO A 678 -19.98 74.80 32.75
CA PRO A 678 -20.41 73.41 32.90
C PRO A 678 -20.66 72.67 31.58
N TYR A 679 -21.35 73.30 30.62
CA TYR A 679 -21.65 72.69 29.32
C TYR A 679 -20.42 72.59 28.43
N VAL A 680 -19.56 73.61 28.45
CA VAL A 680 -18.30 73.62 27.70
C VAL A 680 -17.33 72.57 28.21
N SER A 681 -17.21 72.38 29.54
CA SER A 681 -16.37 71.33 30.11
C SER A 681 -16.86 69.93 29.76
N MET A 682 -18.18 69.71 29.74
CA MET A 682 -18.73 68.43 29.31
C MET A 682 -18.44 68.19 27.82
N ALA A 683 -18.71 69.16 26.96
CA ALA A 683 -18.44 69.05 25.51
C ALA A 683 -16.96 68.76 25.20
N PHE A 684 -16.03 69.35 25.96
CA PHE A 684 -14.60 69.05 25.81
C PHE A 684 -14.28 67.59 26.17
N ILE A 685 -14.81 67.10 27.30
CA ILE A 685 -14.61 65.71 27.74
C ILE A 685 -15.25 64.71 26.76
N THR A 686 -16.44 65.02 26.23
CA THR A 686 -17.10 64.16 25.25
C THR A 686 -16.32 64.06 23.94
N VAL A 687 -15.77 65.18 23.43
CA VAL A 687 -14.90 65.16 22.24
C VAL A 687 -13.65 64.33 22.50
N LEU A 688 -13.02 64.47 23.67
CA LEU A 688 -11.85 63.67 24.02
C LEU A 688 -12.17 62.17 24.06
N LYS A 689 -13.33 61.77 24.60
CA LYS A 689 -13.78 60.37 24.60
C LYS A 689 -14.12 59.86 23.19
N MET A 690 -14.73 60.69 22.34
CA MET A 690 -15.01 60.32 20.96
C MET A 690 -13.70 59.99 20.21
N VAL A 691 -12.66 60.80 20.41
CA VAL A 691 -11.34 60.56 19.81
C VAL A 691 -10.75 59.23 20.30
N THR A 692 -10.79 58.93 21.60
CA THR A 692 -10.25 57.67 22.12
C THR A 692 -11.04 56.46 21.60
N VAL A 693 -12.37 56.53 21.51
CA VAL A 693 -13.19 55.45 20.95
C VAL A 693 -12.88 55.21 19.46
N VAL A 694 -12.73 56.28 18.66
CA VAL A 694 -12.41 56.16 17.22
C VAL A 694 -11.03 55.55 17.01
N ILE A 695 -10.01 55.98 17.78
CA ILE A 695 -8.67 55.38 17.74
C ILE A 695 -8.72 53.90 18.11
N GLY A 696 -9.49 53.54 19.15
CA GLY A 696 -9.70 52.15 19.55
C GLY A 696 -10.30 51.28 18.45
N MET A 697 -11.35 51.78 17.78
CA MET A 697 -12.03 51.09 16.68
C MET A 697 -11.12 50.85 15.46
N LEU A 698 -10.29 51.86 15.10
CA LEU A 698 -9.34 51.74 13.99
C LEU A 698 -8.26 50.70 14.27
N ALA A 699 -7.82 50.56 15.53
CA ALA A 699 -6.79 49.62 15.90
C ALA A 699 -7.28 48.15 15.93
N THR A 700 -8.56 47.91 16.24
CA THR A 700 -9.06 46.55 16.52
C THR A 700 -10.01 46.01 15.45
N GLY A 701 -10.58 46.88 14.61
CA GLY A 701 -11.58 46.51 13.61
C GLY A 701 -12.95 46.19 14.21
N LEU A 702 -13.97 46.12 13.35
CA LEU A 702 -15.37 45.82 13.71
C LEU A 702 -15.74 44.33 13.56
N ASN A 703 -14.85 43.53 12.98
CA ASN A 703 -15.10 42.13 12.69
C ASN A 703 -14.78 41.26 13.91
N PRO A 704 -15.61 40.23 14.21
CA PRO A 704 -15.33 39.31 15.29
C PRO A 704 -14.04 38.54 14.99
N THR A 705 -13.15 38.48 15.98
CA THR A 705 -11.90 37.75 15.91
C THR A 705 -12.02 36.42 16.64
N THR A 706 -11.40 35.39 16.07
CA THR A 706 -11.41 34.04 16.62
C THR A 706 -10.02 33.65 17.12
N ARG A 707 -9.94 33.09 18.33
CA ARG A 707 -8.69 32.63 18.93
C ARG A 707 -8.84 31.20 19.43
N ILE A 708 -7.84 30.36 19.16
CA ILE A 708 -7.78 28.99 19.70
C ILE A 708 -7.51 29.07 21.19
N ASP A 709 -8.25 28.31 21.98
CA ASP A 709 -8.00 28.21 23.41
C ASP A 709 -6.62 27.56 23.65
N PRO A 710 -5.70 28.19 24.41
CA PRO A 710 -4.41 27.60 24.73
C PRO A 710 -4.51 26.31 25.54
N ASP A 711 -5.60 26.08 26.28
CA ASP A 711 -5.78 24.90 27.14
C ASP A 711 -6.54 23.75 26.44
N ASP A 712 -7.37 24.04 25.43
CA ASP A 712 -8.06 23.03 24.62
C ASP A 712 -8.10 23.39 23.11
N PRO A 713 -7.31 22.71 22.26
CA PRO A 713 -7.26 23.00 20.82
C PRO A 713 -8.57 22.71 20.08
N LYS A 714 -9.53 22.04 20.72
CA LYS A 714 -10.87 21.79 20.16
C LYS A 714 -11.76 23.03 20.19
N ILE A 715 -11.44 24.01 21.05
CA ILE A 715 -12.27 25.17 21.34
C ILE A 715 -11.71 26.41 20.67
N MET A 716 -12.60 27.15 20.02
CA MET A 716 -12.31 28.44 19.40
C MET A 716 -13.14 29.52 20.07
N ILE A 717 -12.49 30.41 20.81
CA ILE A 717 -13.11 31.52 21.52
C ILE A 717 -13.34 32.65 20.51
N VAL A 718 -14.59 33.13 20.41
CA VAL A 718 -14.94 34.24 19.53
C VAL A 718 -15.11 35.51 20.36
N SER A 719 -14.30 36.54 20.06
CA SER A 719 -14.32 37.82 20.76
C SER A 719 -14.43 38.99 19.78
N CYS A 720 -14.93 40.14 20.24
CA CYS A 720 -14.94 41.38 19.44
C CYS A 720 -13.56 42.06 19.36
N ASN A 721 -12.57 41.55 20.10
CA ASN A 721 -11.24 42.16 20.16
C ASN A 721 -10.17 41.09 20.32
N PRO A 722 -9.10 41.11 19.49
CA PRO A 722 -8.01 40.16 19.60
C PRO A 722 -7.19 40.34 20.89
N ASN A 723 -7.10 41.58 21.40
CA ASN A 723 -6.39 41.96 22.63
C ASN A 723 -7.34 42.71 23.58
N TYR A 724 -8.34 41.97 24.10
CA TYR A 724 -9.36 42.48 25.02
C TYR A 724 -8.78 43.35 26.16
N ARG A 725 -7.68 42.90 26.78
CA ARG A 725 -7.00 43.59 27.88
C ARG A 725 -6.56 45.00 27.51
N ASN A 726 -5.77 45.15 26.45
CA ASN A 726 -5.20 46.44 26.05
C ASN A 726 -6.30 47.42 25.60
N SER A 727 -7.32 46.90 24.91
CA SER A 727 -8.45 47.71 24.47
C SER A 727 -9.32 48.19 25.64
N LEU A 728 -9.55 47.35 26.65
CA LEU A 728 -10.32 47.75 27.82
C LEU A 728 -9.58 48.82 28.63
N PHE A 729 -8.27 48.64 28.87
CA PHE A 729 -7.44 49.63 29.56
C PHE A 729 -7.44 51.00 28.85
N PHE A 730 -7.30 51.00 27.52
CA PHE A 730 -7.32 52.23 26.75
C PHE A 730 -8.68 52.94 26.87
N ASN A 731 -9.78 52.20 26.76
CA ASN A 731 -11.13 52.74 26.85
C ASN A 731 -11.48 53.28 28.26
N THR A 732 -11.04 52.64 29.33
CA THR A 732 -11.39 53.04 30.72
C THR A 732 -10.49 54.14 31.30
N SER A 733 -9.34 54.42 30.67
CA SER A 733 -8.33 55.36 31.17
C SER A 733 -8.88 56.77 31.48
N LEU A 734 -9.66 57.36 30.57
CA LEU A 734 -10.25 58.70 30.73
C LEU A 734 -11.28 58.73 31.86
N ASP A 735 -12.07 57.67 32.01
CA ASP A 735 -13.12 57.57 33.04
C ASP A 735 -12.51 57.44 34.44
N LEU A 736 -11.42 56.68 34.56
CA LEU A 736 -10.67 56.56 35.81
C LEU A 736 -10.10 57.92 36.22
N LEU A 737 -9.49 58.66 35.28
CA LEU A 737 -8.97 60.00 35.52
C LEU A 737 -10.09 60.94 35.98
N LEU A 738 -11.24 60.92 35.30
CA LEU A 738 -12.43 61.70 35.66
C LEU A 738 -12.95 61.36 37.06
N SER A 739 -12.92 60.08 37.45
CA SER A 739 -13.35 59.67 38.80
C SER A 739 -12.41 60.16 39.89
N VAL A 740 -11.09 60.15 39.65
CA VAL A 740 -10.09 60.66 40.60
C VAL A 740 -10.25 62.17 40.76
N VAL A 741 -10.37 62.89 39.64
CA VAL A 741 -10.62 64.34 39.63
C VAL A 741 -11.95 64.68 40.34
N GLY A 742 -13.01 63.93 40.03
CA GLY A 742 -14.33 64.08 40.66
C GLY A 742 -14.30 63.81 42.16
N PHE A 743 -13.56 62.79 42.61
CA PHE A 743 -13.30 62.49 44.01
C PHE A 743 -12.52 63.61 44.71
N SER A 744 -11.44 64.12 44.10
CA SER A 744 -10.65 65.23 44.66
C SER A 744 -11.52 66.46 44.88
N PHE A 745 -12.36 66.83 43.91
CA PHE A 745 -13.29 67.96 44.07
C PHE A 745 -14.35 67.69 45.15
N ALA A 746 -14.94 66.50 45.18
CA ALA A 746 -15.93 66.15 46.20
C ALA A 746 -15.32 66.16 47.62
N TYR A 747 -14.07 65.70 47.78
CA TYR A 747 -13.32 65.75 49.03
C TYR A 747 -13.01 67.18 49.48
N MET A 748 -12.61 68.07 48.57
CA MET A 748 -12.41 69.49 48.86
C MET A 748 -13.69 70.19 49.34
N GLY A 749 -14.85 69.66 48.96
CA GLY A 749 -16.18 70.09 49.40
C GLY A 749 -16.63 69.52 50.76
N LYS A 750 -15.82 68.72 51.48
CA LYS A 750 -16.22 68.08 52.75
C LYS A 750 -16.45 69.06 53.91
N GLU A 751 -15.87 70.26 53.85
CA GLU A 751 -16.02 71.34 54.85
C GLU A 751 -17.25 72.25 54.62
N LEU A 752 -18.11 71.88 53.68
CA LEU A 752 -19.40 72.54 53.40
C LEU A 752 -20.41 72.24 54.53
N PRO A 753 -21.47 73.07 54.74
CA PRO A 753 -22.35 72.93 55.90
C PRO A 753 -22.92 71.51 55.99
N THR A 754 -22.99 71.00 57.22
CA THR A 754 -23.21 69.58 57.60
C THR A 754 -24.47 68.93 57.03
N ASN A 755 -25.39 69.71 56.44
CA ASN A 755 -26.65 69.24 55.88
C ASN A 755 -26.69 69.20 54.34
N TYR A 756 -25.60 69.58 53.65
CA TYR A 756 -25.46 69.42 52.20
C TYR A 756 -24.79 68.07 51.88
N ASN A 757 -25.51 66.96 52.10
CA ASN A 757 -25.00 65.58 51.93
C ASN A 757 -24.67 65.19 50.47
N GLU A 758 -24.85 66.09 49.49
CA GLU A 758 -24.62 65.84 48.08
C GLU A 758 -23.17 65.47 47.74
N ALA A 759 -22.18 66.18 48.31
CA ALA A 759 -20.77 65.88 48.07
C ALA A 759 -20.37 64.49 48.61
N LYS A 760 -21.00 64.02 49.69
CA LYS A 760 -20.75 62.69 50.26
C LYS A 760 -21.24 61.57 49.33
N PHE A 761 -22.43 61.72 48.74
CA PHE A 761 -22.96 60.74 47.79
C PHE A 761 -22.14 60.67 46.50
N ILE A 762 -21.68 61.81 45.99
CA ILE A 762 -20.77 61.84 44.83
C ILE A 762 -19.44 61.16 45.18
N THR A 763 -18.88 61.43 46.36
CA THR A 763 -17.65 60.79 46.84
C THR A 763 -17.82 59.27 46.93
N LEU A 764 -18.95 58.78 47.46
CA LEU A 764 -19.28 57.36 47.56
C LEU A 764 -19.31 56.70 46.16
N SER A 765 -20.07 57.27 45.22
CA SER A 765 -20.20 56.71 43.87
C SER A 765 -18.89 56.75 43.08
N MET A 766 -18.09 57.82 43.20
CA MET A 766 -16.79 57.93 42.51
C MET A 766 -15.73 57.00 43.11
N THR A 767 -15.72 56.83 44.44
CA THR A 767 -14.80 55.88 45.10
C THR A 767 -15.13 54.45 44.70
N PHE A 768 -16.42 54.10 44.69
CA PHE A 768 -16.86 52.78 44.27
C PHE A 768 -16.40 52.45 42.84
N TYR A 769 -16.61 53.38 41.89
CA TYR A 769 -16.16 53.22 40.51
C TYR A 769 -14.63 53.05 40.39
N PHE A 770 -13.86 53.85 41.13
CA PHE A 770 -12.39 53.72 41.13
C PHE A 770 -11.96 52.35 41.66
N THR A 771 -12.50 51.92 42.81
CA THR A 771 -12.14 50.62 43.41
C THR A 771 -12.53 49.42 42.55
N SER A 772 -13.72 49.46 41.93
CA SER A 772 -14.21 48.37 41.09
C SER A 772 -13.42 48.27 39.78
N SER A 773 -13.02 49.41 39.19
CA SER A 773 -12.20 49.46 37.98
C SER A 773 -10.79 48.89 38.22
N VAL A 774 -10.15 49.22 39.36
CA VAL A 774 -8.85 48.64 39.73
C VAL A 774 -8.97 47.13 39.96
N SER A 775 -10.04 46.67 40.62
CA SER A 775 -10.29 45.24 40.84
C SER A 775 -10.50 44.46 39.54
N LEU A 776 -11.13 45.06 38.53
CA LEU A 776 -11.28 44.43 37.22
C LEU A 776 -9.93 44.32 36.51
N CYS A 777 -9.11 45.37 36.58
CA CYS A 777 -7.78 45.39 35.98
C CYS A 777 -6.85 44.32 36.55
N THR A 778 -6.89 44.07 37.86
CA THR A 778 -6.12 43.00 38.49
C THR A 778 -6.64 41.62 38.10
N PHE A 779 -7.96 41.43 38.05
CA PHE A 779 -8.58 40.16 37.63
C PHE A 779 -8.17 39.77 36.20
N MET A 780 -8.16 40.73 35.27
CA MET A 780 -7.71 40.55 33.88
C MET A 780 -6.23 40.21 33.73
N SER A 781 -5.41 40.44 34.75
CA SER A 781 -4.00 40.05 34.73
C SER A 781 -3.80 38.57 35.07
N ALA A 782 -4.75 37.96 35.77
CA ALA A 782 -4.64 36.60 36.29
C ALA A 782 -5.43 35.57 35.47
N TYR A 783 -6.52 35.99 34.81
CA TYR A 783 -7.42 35.10 34.09
C TYR A 783 -7.56 35.49 32.61
N ASN A 784 -7.81 34.51 31.75
CA ASN A 784 -8.06 34.67 30.31
C ASN A 784 -9.39 34.00 29.92
N GLY A 785 -9.83 34.21 28.69
CA GLY A 785 -11.03 33.56 28.14
C GLY A 785 -12.36 34.20 28.56
N VAL A 786 -13.42 33.41 28.59
CA VAL A 786 -14.81 33.88 28.80
C VAL A 786 -15.03 34.49 30.19
N LEU A 787 -14.30 34.01 31.21
CA LEU A 787 -14.43 34.47 32.60
C LEU A 787 -14.16 35.97 32.78
N VAL A 788 -13.23 36.53 31.99
CA VAL A 788 -12.91 37.96 31.99
C VAL A 788 -14.10 38.80 31.51
N THR A 789 -14.84 38.32 30.51
CA THR A 789 -16.00 39.05 29.96
C THR A 789 -17.18 39.07 30.92
N ILE A 790 -17.35 38.01 31.72
CA ILE A 790 -18.38 37.93 32.77
C ILE A 790 -18.11 38.96 33.87
N MET A 791 -16.87 39.03 34.34
CA MET A 791 -16.49 39.97 35.40
C MET A 791 -16.58 41.43 34.96
N ASP A 792 -16.21 41.75 33.72
CA ASP A 792 -16.39 43.09 33.15
C ASP A 792 -17.88 43.51 33.13
N LEU A 793 -18.75 42.59 32.72
CA LEU A 793 -20.20 42.84 32.69
C LEU A 793 -20.77 43.05 34.10
N LEU A 794 -20.35 42.25 35.08
CA LEU A 794 -20.77 42.37 36.47
C LEU A 794 -20.33 43.71 37.08
N VAL A 795 -19.05 44.07 36.92
CA VAL A 795 -18.50 45.34 37.41
C VAL A 795 -19.21 46.53 36.77
N THR A 796 -19.51 46.45 35.48
CA THR A 796 -20.28 47.45 34.75
C THR A 796 -21.68 47.68 35.35
N VAL A 797 -22.45 46.62 35.58
CA VAL A 797 -23.80 46.71 36.16
C VAL A 797 -23.77 47.27 37.57
N LEU A 798 -22.80 46.84 38.40
CA LEU A 798 -22.62 47.36 39.75
C LEU A 798 -22.28 48.87 39.75
N ASN A 799 -21.44 49.33 38.82
CA ASN A 799 -21.10 50.74 38.68
C ASN A 799 -22.31 51.60 38.27
N LEU A 800 -23.14 51.10 37.33
CA LEU A 800 -24.39 51.78 36.97
C LEU A 800 -25.35 51.85 38.17
N LEU A 801 -25.46 50.78 38.97
CA LEU A 801 -26.28 50.73 40.19
C LEU A 801 -25.79 51.71 41.26
N ALA A 802 -24.47 51.81 41.43
CA ALA A 802 -23.85 52.74 42.39
C ALA A 802 -24.13 54.21 42.06
N ILE A 803 -24.28 54.55 40.77
CA ILE A 803 -24.66 55.91 40.35
C ILE A 803 -26.18 56.11 40.49
N SER A 804 -26.99 55.18 39.99
CA SER A 804 -28.45 55.31 40.01
C SER A 804 -29.02 55.36 41.43
N LEU A 805 -28.67 54.38 42.27
CA LEU A 805 -29.16 54.30 43.64
C LEU A 805 -28.33 55.15 44.60
N GLY A 806 -27.02 55.25 44.42
CA GLY A 806 -26.14 55.96 45.34
C GLY A 806 -26.24 57.49 45.24
N TYR A 807 -26.33 58.05 44.02
CA TYR A 807 -26.42 59.50 43.83
C TYR A 807 -27.87 60.02 43.79
N PHE A 808 -28.76 59.37 43.04
CA PHE A 808 -30.15 59.84 42.89
C PHE A 808 -31.12 59.26 43.93
N GLY A 809 -30.86 58.07 44.46
CA GLY A 809 -31.74 57.41 45.45
C GLY A 809 -32.01 58.27 46.69
N PRO A 810 -30.99 58.79 47.40
CA PRO A 810 -31.18 59.67 48.56
C PRO A 810 -31.98 60.94 48.23
N LYS A 811 -31.85 61.45 47.01
CA LYS A 811 -32.58 62.64 46.55
C LYS A 811 -34.05 62.33 46.30
N CYS A 812 -34.37 61.17 45.72
CA CYS A 812 -35.75 60.70 45.60
C CYS A 812 -36.39 60.49 46.98
N TYR A 813 -35.65 59.90 47.91
CA TYR A 813 -36.11 59.69 49.29
C TYR A 813 -36.48 61.02 49.96
N MET A 814 -35.65 62.05 49.83
CA MET A 814 -35.93 63.38 50.36
C MET A 814 -37.14 64.06 49.68
N ILE A 815 -37.32 63.88 48.37
CA ILE A 815 -38.46 64.47 47.63
C ILE A 815 -39.79 63.83 48.06
N LEU A 816 -39.82 62.52 48.30
CA LEU A 816 -41.05 61.78 48.60
C LEU A 816 -41.44 61.82 50.09
N PHE A 817 -40.47 61.71 51.00
CA PHE A 817 -40.74 61.53 52.45
C PHE A 817 -40.55 62.79 53.29
N TYR A 818 -39.89 63.83 52.77
CA TYR A 818 -39.65 65.10 53.51
C TYR A 818 -39.95 66.35 52.65
N PRO A 819 -41.21 66.53 52.20
CA PRO A 819 -41.59 67.63 51.32
C PRO A 819 -41.35 69.02 51.95
N GLU A 820 -41.40 69.15 53.27
CA GLU A 820 -41.08 70.38 54.01
C GLU A 820 -39.64 70.90 53.78
N ARG A 821 -38.69 70.01 53.46
CA ARG A 821 -37.30 70.35 53.14
C ARG A 821 -37.08 70.72 51.66
N ASN A 822 -38.13 70.63 50.84
CA ASN A 822 -38.11 70.90 49.40
C ASN A 822 -38.71 72.27 49.05
N THR A 823 -38.45 73.30 49.87
CA THR A 823 -38.93 74.67 49.67
C THR A 823 -37.79 75.68 49.46
N PRO A 824 -37.98 76.76 48.66
CA PRO A 824 -36.94 77.76 48.43
C PRO A 824 -36.48 78.46 49.72
N ALA A 825 -37.40 78.67 50.66
CA ALA A 825 -37.11 79.28 51.96
C ALA A 825 -36.15 78.44 52.81
N TYR A 826 -36.28 77.11 52.77
CA TYR A 826 -35.37 76.19 53.44
C TYR A 826 -33.97 76.21 52.79
N PHE A 827 -33.87 76.26 51.46
CA PHE A 827 -32.57 76.33 50.78
C PHE A 827 -31.85 77.67 51.02
N ASN A 828 -32.56 78.79 50.99
CA ASN A 828 -31.97 80.12 51.17
C ASN A 828 -31.51 80.38 52.61
N SER A 829 -32.29 79.96 53.62
CA SER A 829 -31.91 80.07 55.02
C SER A 829 -30.64 79.28 55.34
N MET A 830 -30.44 78.15 54.66
CA MET A 830 -29.28 77.27 54.83
C MET A 830 -28.00 77.84 54.23
N ILE A 831 -28.09 78.54 53.09
CA ILE A 831 -26.93 79.23 52.48
C ILE A 831 -26.53 80.44 53.34
N GLN A 832 -27.50 81.25 53.79
CA GLN A 832 -27.25 82.43 54.62
C GLN A 832 -26.64 82.08 55.99
N GLY A 833 -27.10 81.00 56.62
CA GLY A 833 -26.55 80.53 57.90
C GLY A 833 -25.10 80.04 57.83
N TYR A 834 -24.61 79.65 56.64
CA TYR A 834 -23.21 79.26 56.44
C TYR A 834 -22.30 80.46 56.19
N THR A 835 -22.75 81.44 55.39
CA THR A 835 -21.98 82.66 55.13
C THR A 835 -21.75 83.51 56.39
N MET A 836 -22.72 83.54 57.31
CA MET A 836 -22.59 84.30 58.58
C MET A 836 -21.70 83.65 59.65
N ARG A 837 -21.29 82.39 59.48
CA ARG A 837 -20.46 81.67 60.48
C ARG A 837 -18.95 81.78 60.22
N ARG A 838 -18.55 82.51 59.17
CA ARG A 838 -17.18 82.57 58.66
C ARG A 838 -16.58 83.99 58.64
N ASP A 839 -17.35 84.97 59.09
CA ASP A 839 -16.85 86.25 59.62
C ASP A 839 -16.74 86.11 61.15
#